data_AF-A0A817BKZ8-F1
#
_entry.id   AF-A0A817BKZ8-F1
#
_cell.length_a   1.000
_cell.length_b   1.000
_cell.length_c   1.000
_cell.angle_alpha   90.00
_cell.angle_beta   90.00
_cell.angle_gamma   90.00
#
_symmetry.space_group_name_H-M   'P 1'
#
loop_
_entity.id
_entity.type
_entity.pdbx_description
1 polymer ?
#
loop_
_entity_poly.entity_id
_entity_poly.type
_entity_poly.pdbx_seq_one_letter_code
_entity_poly.pdbx_strand_id
1 'polypeptide(L)'
;MANSTRRRLSFVDFPDPQVWHKLIEYAEVTIAFTKLITDFTNQSAKIWFLASSQLHQLVSDFRRKTEIEIRERCHLGGMMYDLWESLLLESELESQSLKKMACLMEKEICTPLASFITNKSVELSINKQHRSDLHEILETSHNIVQELQKEYAKIYSDSGVTPEFHRAHNQYVIELVGVNGLLSKYQYHVLPQLLQGMEQSQIGVIDTVCQNLQLIASLIQNYHEQRHRSFASFVVTSSTTDPNEELENYICSINESSGEPSTPPINIEFEIFHSPFNKLTTYNSRLQHLSPHNSEQLIVYAAPIIQSQLSAHCREAAERLKEVKKEKSALLAVVNKAPTKHHLQHEDQQQDWILLFPPCIEYKFVSIIAQNSGQLVKFQPLLNNIAILYRNGGGDQVKGILFTGKNATGISGSRNDQEKPPGMIENSNCTFTDIGDGVINRFIHISIVGVAVSQAQWLFIELRDLVQDLATTVQDIFILNSGNGLIICETDGAFTFWNIVCRNNKNGGLIIYDMLSGPLTITESTFDNNRIANVFISNSYAVIVRDSLIINARPKSDDSYGDGFVAMKNKEPIELRTSAVYDNYRSGVSVWGGRLIVINNHLHDHKFDLNYETFDGIPGDFEGSAGNICSDSSPDYICSALSSVLEPPRPISPTH
;
A
#
# COMPACT_ATOMS: atom_id res chain seq x y z
N MET A 1 3.61 -17.15 30.02
CA MET A 1 2.23 -16.75 30.39
C MET A 1 1.27 -17.78 29.85
N ALA A 2 0.32 -18.21 30.65
CA ALA A 2 -0.73 -19.14 30.25
C ALA A 2 -1.50 -18.54 29.06
N ASN A 3 -1.43 -19.20 27.91
CA ASN A 3 -2.41 -19.03 26.84
C ASN A 3 -3.78 -19.16 27.50
N SER A 4 -4.56 -18.08 27.59
CA SER A 4 -6.00 -18.23 27.74
C SER A 4 -6.49 -18.79 26.41
N THR A 5 -6.35 -20.10 26.23
CA THR A 5 -7.09 -20.88 25.24
C THR A 5 -8.56 -20.62 25.53
N ARG A 6 -9.13 -19.59 24.89
CA ARG A 6 -10.59 -19.48 24.74
C ARG A 6 -10.98 -20.79 24.07
N ARG A 7 -11.58 -21.68 24.85
CA ARG A 7 -12.13 -22.94 24.38
C ARG A 7 -13.00 -22.59 23.17
N ARG A 8 -12.68 -23.13 22.00
CA ARG A 8 -13.54 -22.98 20.82
C ARG A 8 -14.89 -23.56 21.22
N LEU A 9 -15.88 -22.69 21.34
CA LEU A 9 -17.26 -23.07 21.61
C LEU A 9 -17.77 -23.78 20.35
N SER A 10 -18.23 -25.02 20.51
CA SER A 10 -18.84 -25.83 19.45
C SER A 10 -20.36 -25.83 19.62
N PHE A 11 -21.11 -26.11 18.54
CA PHE A 11 -22.56 -26.29 18.67
C PHE A 11 -22.92 -27.44 19.61
N VAL A 12 -22.01 -28.42 19.78
CA VAL A 12 -22.15 -29.53 20.73
C VAL A 12 -22.18 -29.06 22.18
N ASP A 13 -21.63 -27.88 22.50
CA ASP A 13 -21.65 -27.30 23.84
C ASP A 13 -23.01 -26.69 24.20
N PHE A 14 -23.97 -26.64 23.27
CA PHE A 14 -25.30 -26.04 23.45
C PHE A 14 -26.45 -27.02 23.15
N PRO A 15 -26.68 -28.05 23.99
CA PRO A 15 -27.72 -29.06 23.76
C PRO A 15 -29.16 -28.57 24.03
N ASP A 16 -29.35 -27.29 24.36
CA ASP A 16 -30.66 -26.73 24.67
C ASP A 16 -31.59 -26.73 23.43
N PRO A 17 -32.81 -27.29 23.52
CA PRO A 17 -33.81 -27.23 22.45
C PRO A 17 -34.06 -25.83 21.87
N GLN A 18 -33.94 -24.76 22.68
CA GLN A 18 -34.13 -23.38 22.22
C GLN A 18 -33.01 -22.90 21.27
N VAL A 19 -31.84 -23.53 21.34
CA VAL A 19 -30.68 -23.19 20.49
C VAL A 19 -30.90 -23.71 19.07
N TRP A 20 -31.57 -24.84 18.89
CA TRP A 20 -31.85 -25.43 17.57
C TRP A 20 -32.56 -24.46 16.62
N HIS A 21 -33.59 -23.76 17.09
CA HIS A 21 -34.30 -22.77 16.28
C HIS A 21 -33.38 -21.63 15.83
N LYS A 22 -32.50 -21.16 16.71
CA LYS A 22 -31.51 -20.13 16.38
C LYS A 22 -30.46 -20.63 15.38
N LEU A 23 -30.06 -21.90 15.48
CA LEU A 23 -29.12 -22.52 14.52
C LEU A 23 -29.74 -22.68 13.13
N ILE A 24 -31.02 -23.01 13.05
CA ILE A 24 -31.77 -23.01 11.79
C ILE A 24 -31.83 -21.61 11.20
N GLU A 25 -32.25 -20.62 12.00
CA GLU A 25 -32.37 -19.24 11.55
C GLU A 25 -31.02 -18.73 11.02
N TYR A 26 -29.93 -19.00 11.75
CA TYR A 26 -28.58 -18.69 11.30
C TYR A 26 -28.24 -19.35 9.96
N ALA A 27 -28.54 -20.64 9.79
CA ALA A 27 -28.31 -21.37 8.55
C ALA A 27 -29.13 -20.82 7.36
N GLU A 28 -30.37 -20.39 7.59
CA GLU A 28 -31.21 -19.77 6.57
C GLU A 28 -30.64 -18.41 6.14
N VAL A 29 -30.18 -17.61 7.11
CA VAL A 29 -29.57 -16.31 6.86
C VAL A 29 -28.26 -16.46 6.05
N THR A 30 -27.41 -17.43 6.38
CA THR A 30 -26.14 -17.65 5.65
C THR A 30 -26.38 -18.12 4.22
N ILE A 31 -27.38 -18.99 3.99
CA ILE A 31 -27.79 -19.40 2.64
C ILE A 31 -28.36 -18.21 1.86
N ALA A 32 -29.22 -17.40 2.48
CA ALA A 32 -29.80 -16.20 1.86
C ALA A 32 -28.72 -15.17 1.50
N PHE A 33 -27.73 -14.98 2.37
CA PHE A 33 -26.59 -14.12 2.11
C PHE A 33 -25.73 -14.63 0.94
N THR A 34 -25.48 -15.94 0.87
CA THR A 34 -24.77 -16.57 -0.25
C THR A 34 -25.51 -16.34 -1.58
N LYS A 35 -26.84 -16.42 -1.56
CA LYS A 35 -27.68 -16.07 -2.72
C LYS A 35 -27.55 -14.60 -3.11
N LEU A 36 -27.53 -13.67 -2.15
CA LEU A 36 -27.35 -12.26 -2.44
C LEU A 36 -26.01 -11.97 -3.16
N ILE A 37 -24.93 -12.62 -2.72
CA ILE A 37 -23.61 -12.52 -3.39
C ILE A 37 -23.68 -13.06 -4.82
N THR A 38 -24.38 -14.19 -5.02
CA THR A 38 -24.55 -14.82 -6.33
C THR A 38 -25.34 -13.91 -7.28
N ASP A 39 -26.44 -13.32 -6.80
CA ASP A 39 -27.28 -12.40 -7.57
C ASP A 39 -26.54 -11.11 -7.92
N PHE A 40 -25.77 -10.54 -6.98
CA PHE A 40 -24.91 -9.38 -7.24
C PHE A 40 -23.85 -9.68 -8.30
N THR A 41 -23.18 -10.83 -8.20
CA THR A 41 -22.13 -11.23 -9.15
C THR A 41 -22.71 -11.45 -10.54
N ASN A 42 -23.91 -12.04 -10.63
CA ASN A 42 -24.61 -12.23 -11.89
C ASN A 42 -25.03 -10.90 -12.53
N GLN A 43 -25.56 -9.95 -11.74
CA GLN A 43 -25.87 -8.61 -12.23
C GLN A 43 -24.62 -7.87 -12.70
N SER A 44 -23.53 -7.99 -11.94
CA SER A 44 -22.23 -7.45 -12.34
C SER A 44 -21.82 -8.02 -13.69
N ALA A 45 -21.79 -9.35 -13.86
CA ALA A 45 -21.42 -10.00 -15.12
C ALA A 45 -22.21 -9.47 -16.33
N LYS A 46 -23.52 -9.23 -16.18
CA LYS A 46 -24.36 -8.62 -17.22
C LYS A 46 -23.92 -7.21 -17.60
N ILE A 47 -23.53 -6.39 -16.61
CA ILE A 47 -23.01 -5.03 -16.85
C ILE A 47 -21.68 -5.10 -17.61
N TRP A 48 -20.76 -5.97 -17.17
CA TRP A 48 -19.46 -6.18 -17.86
C TRP A 48 -19.67 -6.62 -19.32
N PHE A 49 -20.62 -7.51 -19.57
CA PHE A 49 -20.98 -7.95 -20.92
C PHE A 49 -21.57 -6.82 -21.78
N LEU A 50 -22.48 -6.02 -21.22
CA LEU A 50 -23.06 -4.88 -21.92
C LEU A 50 -22.00 -3.84 -22.30
N ALA A 51 -21.11 -3.50 -21.36
CA ALA A 51 -20.01 -2.58 -21.59
C ALA A 51 -19.06 -3.08 -22.69
N SER A 52 -18.74 -4.38 -22.68
CA SER A 52 -17.97 -5.02 -23.75
C SER A 52 -18.63 -4.83 -25.13
N SER A 53 -19.94 -5.12 -25.23
CA SER A 53 -20.68 -5.02 -26.49
C SER A 53 -20.75 -3.60 -27.03
N GLN A 54 -20.98 -2.61 -26.15
CA GLN A 54 -21.02 -1.20 -26.52
C GLN A 54 -19.66 -0.69 -27.00
N LEU A 55 -18.58 -1.05 -26.29
CA LEU A 55 -17.23 -0.68 -26.67
C LEU A 55 -16.82 -1.34 -28.01
N HIS A 56 -17.18 -2.60 -28.23
CA HIS A 56 -16.93 -3.29 -29.50
C HIS A 56 -17.63 -2.59 -30.67
N GLN A 57 -18.91 -2.25 -30.49
CA GLN A 57 -19.68 -1.53 -31.50
C GLN A 57 -19.07 -0.16 -31.82
N LEU A 58 -18.67 0.58 -30.78
CA LEU A 58 -18.01 1.88 -30.92
C LEU A 58 -16.74 1.77 -31.78
N VAL A 59 -15.86 0.81 -31.46
CA VAL A 59 -14.63 0.59 -32.23
C VAL A 59 -14.94 0.24 -33.68
N SER A 60 -15.90 -0.66 -33.92
CA SER A 60 -16.31 -1.04 -35.27
C SER A 60 -16.86 0.15 -36.08
N ASP A 61 -17.65 1.02 -35.46
CA ASP A 61 -18.21 2.20 -36.11
C ASP A 61 -17.13 3.22 -36.47
N PHE A 62 -16.18 3.46 -35.56
CA PHE A 62 -15.09 4.40 -35.80
C PHE A 62 -14.06 3.86 -36.80
N ARG A 63 -13.75 2.56 -36.84
CA ARG A 63 -12.92 1.97 -37.92
C ARG A 63 -13.54 2.18 -39.29
N ARG A 64 -14.84 1.91 -39.43
CA ARG A 64 -15.57 2.14 -40.69
C ARG A 64 -15.54 3.62 -41.13
N LYS A 65 -15.73 4.55 -40.20
CA LYS A 65 -15.61 6.00 -40.48
C LYS A 65 -14.18 6.38 -40.89
N THR A 66 -13.19 5.82 -40.22
CA THR A 66 -11.76 6.06 -40.49
C THR A 66 -11.40 5.61 -41.91
N GLU A 67 -11.92 4.46 -42.36
CA GLU A 67 -11.72 3.97 -43.73
C GLU A 67 -12.31 4.93 -44.78
N ILE A 68 -13.52 5.46 -44.54
CA ILE A 68 -14.19 6.40 -45.46
C ILE A 68 -13.53 7.79 -45.46
N GLU A 69 -13.19 8.34 -44.29
CA GLU A 69 -12.76 9.73 -44.17
C GLU A 69 -11.27 9.93 -44.39
N ILE A 70 -10.43 8.99 -43.93
CA ILE A 70 -8.98 9.15 -43.94
C ILE A 70 -8.38 8.44 -45.15
N ARG A 71 -8.75 7.17 -45.39
CA ARG A 71 -8.13 6.35 -46.44
C ARG A 71 -8.55 6.78 -47.85
N GLU A 72 -9.78 7.23 -48.05
CA GLU A 72 -10.27 7.68 -49.37
C GLU A 72 -9.88 9.13 -49.71
N ARG A 73 -9.63 9.99 -48.71
CA ARG A 73 -9.39 11.44 -48.91
C ARG A 73 -7.95 11.87 -48.75
N CYS A 74 -7.14 11.09 -48.04
CA CYS A 74 -5.76 11.40 -47.78
C CYS A 74 -4.91 10.16 -47.99
N HIS A 75 -3.83 10.29 -48.77
CA HIS A 75 -2.75 9.30 -48.80
C HIS A 75 -1.92 9.33 -47.49
N LEU A 76 -2.54 9.68 -46.36
CA LEU A 76 -1.96 9.71 -45.02
C LEU A 76 -1.84 8.28 -44.50
N GLY A 77 -0.90 7.52 -45.06
CA GLY A 77 -0.32 6.34 -44.40
C GLY A 77 0.76 6.77 -43.41
N GLY A 78 0.44 7.75 -42.56
CA GLY A 78 1.37 8.37 -41.62
C GLY A 78 1.23 7.82 -40.19
N MET A 79 2.17 8.16 -39.33
CA MET A 79 2.24 7.73 -37.94
C MET A 79 1.01 8.14 -37.11
N MET A 80 0.31 9.22 -37.49
CA MET A 80 -0.94 9.63 -36.82
C MET A 80 -2.08 8.63 -37.07
N TYR A 81 -2.15 8.04 -38.26
CA TYR A 81 -3.12 6.98 -38.58
C TYR A 81 -2.79 5.71 -37.80
N ASP A 82 -1.52 5.30 -37.79
CA ASP A 82 -1.07 4.12 -37.03
C ASP A 82 -1.31 4.27 -35.53
N LEU A 83 -1.13 5.49 -35.00
CA LEU A 83 -1.42 5.79 -33.60
C LEU A 83 -2.93 5.72 -33.30
N TRP A 84 -3.77 6.24 -34.19
CA TRP A 84 -5.23 6.12 -34.07
C TRP A 84 -5.71 4.66 -34.14
N GLU A 85 -5.22 3.89 -35.13
CA GLU A 85 -5.52 2.46 -35.24
C GLU A 85 -5.04 1.67 -34.02
N SER A 86 -3.88 2.03 -33.46
CA SER A 86 -3.37 1.44 -32.22
C SER A 86 -4.32 1.70 -31.04
N LEU A 87 -4.90 2.90 -30.93
CA LEU A 87 -5.91 3.20 -29.89
C LEU A 87 -7.19 2.37 -30.08
N LEU A 88 -7.66 2.25 -31.33
CA LEU A 88 -8.83 1.43 -31.66
C LEU A 88 -8.59 -0.05 -31.37
N LEU A 89 -7.38 -0.55 -31.65
CA LEU A 89 -6.97 -1.92 -31.33
C LEU A 89 -6.95 -2.18 -29.82
N GLU A 90 -6.33 -1.31 -29.02
CA GLU A 90 -6.32 -1.46 -27.56
C GLU A 90 -7.74 -1.40 -26.98
N SER A 91 -8.60 -0.54 -27.52
CA SER A 91 -10.01 -0.45 -27.12
C SER A 91 -10.80 -1.73 -27.48
N GLU A 92 -10.49 -2.37 -28.61
CA GLU A 92 -11.06 -3.67 -28.96
C GLU A 92 -10.60 -4.79 -28.03
N LEU A 93 -9.31 -4.82 -27.67
CA LEU A 93 -8.76 -5.76 -26.71
C LEU A 93 -9.38 -5.57 -25.32
N GLU A 94 -9.65 -4.32 -24.91
CA GLU A 94 -10.39 -4.02 -23.69
C GLU A 94 -11.81 -4.61 -23.76
N SER A 95 -12.54 -4.41 -24.87
CA SER A 95 -13.86 -5.01 -25.06
C SER A 95 -13.83 -6.53 -24.93
N GLN A 96 -12.86 -7.21 -25.54
CA GLN A 96 -12.71 -8.67 -25.43
C GLN A 96 -12.41 -9.10 -23.99
N SER A 97 -11.60 -8.33 -23.27
CA SER A 97 -11.26 -8.59 -21.86
C SER A 97 -12.48 -8.43 -20.95
N LEU A 98 -13.29 -7.40 -21.16
CA LEU A 98 -14.58 -7.19 -20.46
C LEU A 98 -15.53 -8.37 -20.69
N LYS A 99 -15.63 -8.86 -21.95
CA LYS A 99 -16.46 -10.03 -22.30
C LYS A 99 -15.99 -11.28 -21.57
N LYS A 100 -14.68 -11.54 -21.60
CA LYS A 100 -14.06 -12.67 -20.93
C LYS A 100 -14.33 -12.62 -19.43
N MET A 101 -14.24 -11.45 -18.81
CA MET A 101 -14.51 -11.25 -17.39
C MET A 101 -15.96 -11.59 -17.03
N ALA A 102 -16.93 -11.12 -17.82
CA ALA A 102 -18.34 -11.48 -17.65
C ALA A 102 -18.56 -13.01 -17.71
N CYS A 103 -17.98 -13.68 -18.72
CA CYS A 103 -18.09 -15.13 -18.85
C CYS A 103 -17.43 -15.89 -17.68
N LEU A 104 -16.29 -15.42 -17.18
CA LEU A 104 -15.62 -16.02 -16.03
C LEU A 104 -16.44 -15.88 -14.75
N MET A 105 -17.03 -14.71 -14.49
CA MET A 105 -17.94 -14.51 -13.35
C MET A 105 -19.13 -15.47 -13.42
N GLU A 106 -19.74 -15.64 -14.59
CA GLU A 106 -20.90 -16.52 -14.76
C GLU A 106 -20.55 -18.01 -14.57
N LYS A 107 -19.44 -18.45 -15.17
CA LYS A 107 -19.03 -19.86 -15.20
C LYS A 107 -18.35 -20.31 -13.90
N GLU A 108 -17.45 -19.50 -13.37
CA GLU A 108 -16.57 -19.91 -12.26
C GLU A 108 -17.16 -19.52 -10.89
N ILE A 109 -18.13 -18.59 -10.84
CA ILE A 109 -18.71 -18.11 -9.57
C ILE A 109 -20.23 -18.33 -9.53
N CYS A 110 -21.00 -17.74 -10.44
CA CYS A 110 -22.46 -17.77 -10.37
C CYS A 110 -23.03 -19.19 -10.46
N THR A 111 -22.54 -19.98 -11.41
CA THR A 111 -23.04 -21.35 -11.65
C THR A 111 -22.70 -22.31 -10.48
N PRO A 112 -21.44 -22.35 -9.98
CA PRO A 112 -21.11 -23.16 -8.82
C PRO A 112 -21.85 -22.74 -7.55
N LEU A 113 -21.96 -21.43 -7.28
CA LEU A 113 -22.66 -20.94 -6.10
C LEU A 113 -24.17 -21.24 -6.15
N ALA A 114 -24.81 -21.11 -7.30
CA ALA A 114 -26.21 -21.47 -7.46
C ALA A 114 -26.46 -22.95 -7.12
N SER A 115 -25.61 -23.85 -7.63
CA SER A 115 -25.68 -25.28 -7.29
C SER A 115 -25.41 -25.52 -5.80
N PHE A 116 -24.40 -24.86 -5.23
CA PHE A 116 -24.08 -24.95 -3.82
C PHE A 116 -25.24 -24.54 -2.91
N ILE A 117 -25.91 -23.41 -3.22
CA ILE A 117 -27.09 -22.93 -2.51
C ILE A 117 -28.22 -23.97 -2.54
N THR A 118 -28.49 -24.58 -3.70
CA THR A 118 -29.53 -25.61 -3.81
C THR A 118 -29.22 -26.82 -2.94
N ASN A 119 -27.98 -27.31 -2.97
CA ASN A 119 -27.56 -28.46 -2.16
C ASN A 119 -27.68 -28.15 -0.66
N LYS A 120 -27.25 -26.96 -0.23
CA LYS A 120 -27.32 -26.55 1.18
C LYS A 120 -28.74 -26.32 1.67
N SER A 121 -29.64 -25.85 0.81
CA SER A 121 -31.06 -25.71 1.13
C SER A 121 -31.73 -27.08 1.35
N VAL A 122 -31.38 -28.07 0.53
CA VAL A 122 -31.87 -29.45 0.68
C VAL A 122 -31.31 -30.08 1.96
N GLU A 123 -30.00 -29.95 2.20
CA GLU A 123 -29.34 -30.46 3.41
C GLU A 123 -29.96 -29.89 4.69
N LEU A 124 -30.21 -28.58 4.73
CA LEU A 124 -30.88 -27.93 5.85
C LEU A 124 -32.31 -28.48 6.06
N SER A 125 -33.06 -28.71 4.98
CA SER A 125 -34.41 -29.27 5.05
C SER A 125 -34.42 -30.70 5.61
N ILE A 126 -33.43 -31.52 5.23
CA ILE A 126 -33.25 -32.87 5.77
C ILE A 126 -32.94 -32.81 7.28
N ASN A 127 -32.05 -31.91 7.70
CA ASN A 127 -31.72 -31.76 9.12
C ASN A 127 -32.92 -31.31 9.97
N LYS A 128 -33.77 -30.43 9.43
CA LYS A 128 -35.05 -30.04 10.07
C LYS A 128 -35.96 -31.25 10.24
N GLN A 129 -36.13 -32.05 9.18
CA GLN A 129 -36.98 -33.24 9.22
C GLN A 129 -36.45 -34.27 10.23
N HIS A 130 -35.15 -34.58 10.19
CA HIS A 130 -34.52 -35.52 11.11
C HIS A 130 -34.73 -35.10 12.58
N ARG A 131 -34.57 -33.80 12.88
CA ARG A 131 -34.83 -33.31 14.24
C ARG A 131 -36.29 -33.44 14.67
N SER A 132 -37.22 -33.23 13.74
CA SER A 132 -38.66 -33.40 13.96
C SER A 132 -39.00 -34.86 14.25
N ASP A 133 -38.53 -35.78 13.41
CA ASP A 133 -38.77 -37.23 13.56
C ASP A 133 -38.26 -37.75 14.91
N LEU A 134 -37.06 -37.33 15.31
CA LEU A 134 -36.50 -37.68 16.62
C LEU A 134 -37.33 -37.13 17.79
N HIS A 135 -37.91 -35.94 17.62
CA HIS A 135 -38.79 -35.36 18.64
C HIS A 135 -40.07 -36.17 18.79
N GLU A 136 -40.70 -36.52 17.68
CA GLU A 136 -41.93 -37.32 17.64
C GLU A 136 -41.74 -38.69 18.27
N ILE A 137 -40.61 -39.35 18.01
CA ILE A 137 -40.26 -40.64 18.63
C ILE A 137 -40.15 -40.49 20.16
N LEU A 138 -39.47 -39.44 20.65
CA LEU A 138 -39.32 -39.20 22.09
C LEU A 138 -40.64 -38.86 22.76
N GLU A 139 -41.46 -38.02 22.13
CA GLU A 139 -42.77 -37.61 22.64
C GLU A 139 -43.73 -38.80 22.70
N THR A 140 -43.81 -39.60 21.63
CA THR A 140 -44.63 -40.81 21.58
C THR A 140 -44.21 -41.80 22.67
N SER A 141 -42.90 -42.01 22.84
CA SER A 141 -42.36 -42.89 23.87
C SER A 141 -42.69 -42.37 25.28
N HIS A 142 -42.60 -41.07 25.50
CA HIS A 142 -42.97 -40.44 26.76
C HIS A 142 -44.46 -40.62 27.10
N ASN A 143 -45.34 -40.42 26.11
CA ASN A 143 -46.78 -40.58 26.27
C ASN A 143 -47.16 -42.03 26.64
N ILE A 144 -46.50 -43.04 26.05
CA ILE A 144 -46.71 -44.45 26.41
C ILE A 144 -46.41 -44.68 27.90
N VAL A 145 -45.28 -44.16 28.40
CA VAL A 145 -44.91 -44.30 29.81
C VAL A 145 -45.90 -43.60 30.73
N GLN A 146 -46.40 -42.42 30.35
CA GLN A 146 -47.41 -41.70 31.13
C GLN A 146 -48.73 -42.47 31.20
N GLU A 147 -49.18 -43.07 30.10
CA GLU A 147 -50.42 -43.86 30.09
C GLU A 147 -50.28 -45.13 30.94
N LEU A 148 -49.17 -45.86 30.82
CA LEU A 148 -48.89 -47.02 31.66
C LEU A 148 -48.79 -46.64 33.15
N GLN A 149 -48.25 -45.45 33.46
CA GLN A 149 -48.20 -44.93 34.83
C GLN A 149 -49.60 -44.72 35.42
N LYS A 150 -50.48 -44.06 34.65
CA LYS A 150 -51.87 -43.84 35.05
C LYS A 150 -52.60 -45.16 35.22
N GLU A 151 -52.38 -46.11 34.34
CA GLU A 151 -53.02 -47.43 34.36
C GLU A 151 -52.67 -48.22 35.62
N TYR A 152 -51.38 -48.41 35.95
CA TYR A 152 -51.02 -49.17 37.15
C TYR A 152 -51.43 -48.45 38.44
N ALA A 153 -51.37 -47.11 38.47
CA ALA A 153 -51.80 -46.31 39.61
C ALA A 153 -53.30 -46.44 39.87
N LYS A 154 -54.10 -46.49 38.80
CA LYS A 154 -55.54 -46.74 38.87
C LYS A 154 -55.85 -48.15 39.38
N ILE A 155 -55.16 -49.18 38.89
CA ILE A 155 -55.36 -50.56 39.36
C ILE A 155 -55.04 -50.66 40.86
N TYR A 156 -53.99 -49.97 41.32
CA TYR A 156 -53.65 -49.88 42.74
C TYR A 156 -54.74 -49.18 43.56
N SER A 157 -55.30 -48.06 43.08
CA SER A 157 -56.37 -47.35 43.78
C SER A 157 -57.66 -48.17 43.87
N ASP A 158 -57.99 -48.90 42.80
CA ASP A 158 -59.26 -49.61 42.68
C ASP A 158 -59.26 -50.95 43.43
N SER A 159 -58.14 -51.67 43.41
CA SER A 159 -58.07 -53.07 43.90
C SER A 159 -56.90 -53.39 44.83
N GLY A 160 -56.02 -52.41 45.13
CA GLY A 160 -54.83 -52.63 45.94
C GLY A 160 -53.78 -53.52 45.27
N VAL A 161 -53.00 -54.25 46.07
CA VAL A 161 -51.91 -55.10 45.56
C VAL A 161 -52.46 -56.45 45.11
N THR A 162 -52.51 -56.66 43.79
CA THR A 162 -53.00 -57.88 43.13
C THR A 162 -51.98 -58.42 42.10
N PRO A 163 -52.14 -59.65 41.60
CA PRO A 163 -51.31 -60.15 40.49
C PRO A 163 -51.39 -59.27 39.23
N GLU A 164 -52.54 -58.64 38.99
CA GLU A 164 -52.77 -57.72 37.87
C GLU A 164 -52.03 -56.40 38.07
N PHE A 165 -52.02 -55.87 39.30
CA PHE A 165 -51.17 -54.74 39.68
C PHE A 165 -49.69 -55.05 39.41
N HIS A 166 -49.18 -56.22 39.82
CA HIS A 166 -47.78 -56.58 39.59
C HIS A 166 -47.44 -56.66 38.09
N ARG A 167 -48.37 -57.14 37.25
CA ARG A 167 -48.18 -57.16 35.79
C ARG A 167 -48.10 -55.75 35.20
N ALA A 168 -49.06 -54.88 35.53
CA ALA A 168 -49.09 -53.50 35.06
C ALA A 168 -47.88 -52.69 35.55
N HIS A 169 -47.47 -52.88 36.81
CA HIS A 169 -46.27 -52.28 37.37
C HIS A 169 -45.00 -52.72 36.64
N ASN A 170 -44.83 -54.02 36.41
CA ASN A 170 -43.66 -54.54 35.70
C ASN A 170 -43.59 -54.01 34.26
N GLN A 171 -44.73 -53.92 33.57
CA GLN A 171 -44.79 -53.35 32.22
C GLN A 171 -44.41 -51.86 32.22
N TYR A 172 -44.93 -51.08 33.16
CA TYR A 172 -44.52 -49.68 33.35
C TYR A 172 -43.01 -49.55 33.60
N VAL A 173 -42.45 -50.37 34.50
CA VAL A 173 -41.02 -50.31 34.83
C VAL A 173 -40.15 -50.67 33.61
N ILE A 174 -40.53 -51.68 32.83
CA ILE A 174 -39.80 -52.07 31.61
C ILE A 174 -39.79 -50.92 30.60
N GLU A 175 -40.95 -50.32 30.32
CA GLU A 175 -41.05 -49.20 29.36
C GLU A 175 -40.33 -47.95 29.88
N LEU A 176 -40.43 -47.64 31.18
CA LEU A 176 -39.69 -46.54 31.79
C LEU A 176 -38.17 -46.68 31.61
N VAL A 177 -37.63 -47.88 31.82
CA VAL A 177 -36.21 -48.17 31.57
C VAL A 177 -35.87 -48.02 30.09
N GLY A 178 -36.73 -48.49 29.19
CA GLY A 178 -36.58 -48.34 27.75
C GLY A 178 -36.51 -46.87 27.31
N VAL A 179 -37.47 -46.05 27.76
CA VAL A 179 -37.54 -44.62 27.43
C VAL A 179 -36.38 -43.84 28.03
N ASN A 180 -35.96 -44.14 29.27
CA ASN A 180 -34.77 -43.53 29.86
C ASN A 180 -33.50 -43.88 29.06
N GLY A 181 -33.39 -45.12 28.57
CA GLY A 181 -32.32 -45.54 27.67
C GLY A 181 -32.33 -44.78 26.33
N LEU A 182 -33.50 -44.60 25.74
CA LEU A 182 -33.69 -43.82 24.51
C LEU A 182 -33.31 -42.35 24.71
N LEU A 183 -33.77 -41.73 25.81
CA LEU A 183 -33.47 -40.34 26.14
C LEU A 183 -31.97 -40.14 26.36
N SER A 184 -31.32 -41.05 27.08
CA SER A 184 -29.87 -41.03 27.27
C SER A 184 -29.13 -41.12 25.93
N LYS A 185 -29.50 -42.09 25.08
CA LYS A 185 -28.90 -42.23 23.74
C LYS A 185 -29.11 -40.99 22.88
N TYR A 186 -30.29 -40.38 22.94
CA TYR A 186 -30.58 -39.15 22.23
C TYR A 186 -29.70 -37.99 22.70
N GLN A 187 -29.65 -37.74 24.01
CA GLN A 187 -28.92 -36.61 24.60
C GLN A 187 -27.41 -36.72 24.44
N TYR A 188 -26.84 -37.91 24.62
CA TYR A 188 -25.39 -38.10 24.67
C TYR A 188 -24.76 -38.55 23.35
N HIS A 189 -25.55 -39.01 22.37
CA HIS A 189 -25.02 -39.50 21.09
C HIS A 189 -25.68 -38.87 19.87
N VAL A 190 -27.01 -38.97 19.75
CA VAL A 190 -27.69 -38.57 18.50
C VAL A 190 -27.72 -37.05 18.32
N LEU A 191 -28.11 -36.29 19.34
CA LEU A 191 -28.19 -34.84 19.28
C LEU A 191 -26.80 -34.20 19.05
N PRO A 192 -25.72 -34.59 19.79
CA PRO A 192 -24.37 -34.12 19.50
C PRO A 192 -23.91 -34.35 18.07
N GLN A 193 -24.19 -35.53 17.48
CA GLN A 193 -23.84 -35.82 16.09
C GLN A 193 -24.58 -34.93 15.10
N LEU A 194 -25.87 -34.69 15.34
CA LEU A 194 -26.67 -33.79 14.51
C LEU A 194 -26.15 -32.34 14.59
N LEU A 195 -25.85 -31.86 15.79
CA LEU A 195 -25.28 -30.53 16.02
C LEU A 195 -23.89 -30.38 15.37
N GLN A 196 -23.05 -31.40 15.48
CA GLN A 196 -21.74 -31.42 14.82
C GLN A 196 -21.87 -31.41 13.29
N GLY A 197 -22.80 -32.17 12.73
CA GLY A 197 -23.08 -32.16 11.29
C GLY A 197 -23.55 -30.78 10.80
N MET A 198 -24.44 -30.12 11.56
CA MET A 198 -24.84 -28.74 11.26
C MET A 198 -23.68 -27.76 11.34
N GLU A 199 -22.83 -27.86 12.37
CA GLU A 199 -21.66 -27.00 12.54
C GLU A 199 -20.70 -27.13 11.34
N GLN A 200 -20.35 -28.37 10.96
CA GLN A 200 -19.50 -28.63 9.80
C GLN A 200 -20.11 -28.10 8.51
N SER A 201 -21.42 -28.23 8.35
CA SER A 201 -22.14 -27.68 7.19
C SER A 201 -22.04 -26.15 7.13
N GLN A 202 -22.22 -25.46 8.26
CA GLN A 202 -22.11 -24.00 8.35
C GLN A 202 -20.69 -23.50 8.11
N ILE A 203 -19.68 -24.18 8.67
CA ILE A 203 -18.27 -23.89 8.37
C ILE A 203 -18.03 -24.00 6.86
N GLY A 204 -18.53 -25.05 6.23
CA GLY A 204 -18.43 -25.23 4.77
C GLY A 204 -19.10 -24.12 3.96
N VAL A 205 -20.24 -23.57 4.42
CA VAL A 205 -20.88 -22.40 3.79
C VAL A 205 -20.00 -21.17 3.90
N ILE A 206 -19.49 -20.87 5.10
CA ILE A 206 -18.65 -19.70 5.35
C ILE A 206 -17.35 -19.78 4.52
N ASP A 207 -16.68 -20.93 4.52
CA ASP A 207 -15.45 -21.12 3.74
C ASP A 207 -15.69 -20.94 2.24
N THR A 208 -16.77 -21.52 1.72
CA THR A 208 -17.14 -21.40 0.30
C THR A 208 -17.43 -19.94 -0.07
N VAL A 209 -18.14 -19.20 0.78
CA VAL A 209 -18.42 -17.77 0.57
C VAL A 209 -17.13 -16.96 0.56
N CYS A 210 -16.25 -17.16 1.54
CA CYS A 210 -14.97 -16.47 1.63
C CYS A 210 -14.09 -16.73 0.39
N GLN A 211 -13.98 -17.98 -0.05
CA GLN A 211 -13.22 -18.36 -1.24
C GLN A 211 -13.77 -17.70 -2.51
N ASN A 212 -15.10 -17.66 -2.66
CA ASN A 212 -15.72 -17.02 -3.83
C ASN A 212 -15.54 -15.49 -3.82
N LEU A 213 -15.62 -14.84 -2.66
CA LEU A 213 -15.33 -13.41 -2.55
C LEU A 213 -13.87 -13.09 -2.92
N GLN A 214 -12.92 -13.93 -2.48
CA GLN A 214 -11.52 -13.82 -2.87
C GLN A 214 -11.32 -14.05 -4.37
N LEU A 215 -12.04 -15.01 -4.96
CA LEU A 215 -12.00 -15.26 -6.40
C LEU A 215 -12.54 -14.06 -7.19
N ILE A 216 -13.67 -13.47 -6.78
CA ILE A 216 -14.22 -12.25 -7.40
C ILE A 216 -13.17 -11.13 -7.38
N ALA A 217 -12.58 -10.87 -6.22
CA ALA A 217 -11.57 -9.81 -6.07
C ALA A 217 -10.34 -10.06 -6.95
N SER A 218 -9.82 -11.29 -6.98
CA SER A 218 -8.63 -11.63 -7.77
C SER A 218 -8.88 -11.54 -9.28
N LEU A 219 -10.06 -11.95 -9.76
CA LEU A 219 -10.43 -11.79 -11.17
C LEU A 219 -10.50 -10.31 -11.58
N ILE A 220 -11.11 -9.46 -10.74
CA ILE A 220 -11.19 -8.01 -10.97
C ILE A 220 -9.79 -7.38 -10.97
N GLN A 221 -8.93 -7.76 -10.01
CA GLN A 221 -7.55 -7.28 -9.95
C GLN A 221 -6.77 -7.65 -11.21
N ASN A 222 -6.80 -8.91 -11.62
CA ASN A 222 -6.11 -9.39 -12.82
C ASN A 222 -6.56 -8.63 -14.08
N TYR A 223 -7.87 -8.34 -14.19
CA TYR A 223 -8.40 -7.51 -15.27
C TYR A 223 -7.80 -6.10 -15.27
N HIS A 224 -7.75 -5.42 -14.11
CA HIS A 224 -7.20 -4.07 -14.01
C HIS A 224 -5.70 -4.02 -14.32
N GLU A 225 -4.92 -5.01 -13.88
CA GLU A 225 -3.50 -5.11 -14.20
C GLU A 225 -3.25 -5.33 -15.70
N GLN A 226 -4.07 -6.16 -16.35
CA GLN A 226 -3.98 -6.36 -17.79
C GLN A 226 -4.34 -5.07 -18.55
N ARG A 227 -5.45 -4.42 -18.17
CA ARG A 227 -5.86 -3.13 -18.75
C ARG A 227 -4.76 -2.08 -18.62
N HIS A 228 -4.17 -1.95 -17.44
CA HIS A 228 -3.12 -0.97 -17.19
C HIS A 228 -1.91 -1.20 -18.09
N ARG A 229 -1.44 -2.45 -18.22
CA ARG A 229 -0.32 -2.80 -19.11
C ARG A 229 -0.58 -2.45 -20.57
N SER A 230 -1.77 -2.77 -21.07
CA SER A 230 -2.21 -2.44 -22.44
C SER A 230 -2.13 -0.93 -22.71
N PHE A 231 -2.81 -0.12 -21.89
CA PHE A 231 -2.83 1.33 -22.10
C PHE A 231 -1.49 2.03 -21.81
N ALA A 232 -0.68 1.50 -20.89
CA ALA A 232 0.66 2.02 -20.64
C ALA A 232 1.55 1.88 -21.90
N SER A 233 1.45 0.74 -22.61
CA SER A 233 2.15 0.55 -23.88
C SER A 233 1.73 1.58 -24.92
N PHE A 234 0.43 1.85 -25.05
CA PHE A 234 -0.08 2.87 -25.95
C PHE A 234 0.43 4.29 -25.61
N VAL A 235 0.44 4.66 -24.32
CA VAL A 235 0.96 5.96 -23.88
C VAL A 235 2.42 6.15 -24.30
N VAL A 236 3.26 5.11 -24.15
CA VAL A 236 4.64 5.16 -24.63
C VAL A 236 4.69 5.40 -26.14
N THR A 237 3.94 4.61 -26.93
CA THR A 237 3.88 4.77 -28.40
C THR A 237 3.46 6.18 -28.81
N SER A 238 2.41 6.74 -28.19
CA SER A 238 1.96 8.12 -28.46
C SER A 238 2.98 9.19 -28.11
N SER A 239 3.78 8.98 -27.07
CA SER A 239 4.81 9.93 -26.64
C SER A 239 6.06 9.91 -27.52
N THR A 240 6.30 8.80 -28.23
CA THR A 240 7.45 8.63 -29.13
C THR A 240 7.19 9.11 -30.55
N THR A 241 5.94 9.39 -30.93
CA THR A 241 5.60 9.89 -32.27
C THR A 241 6.13 11.31 -32.47
N ASP A 242 7.06 11.51 -33.42
CA ASP A 242 7.63 12.83 -33.73
C ASP A 242 6.76 13.57 -34.78
N PRO A 243 6.19 14.74 -34.44
CA PRO A 243 5.44 15.54 -35.39
C PRO A 243 6.25 15.99 -36.62
N ASN A 244 7.58 16.12 -36.51
CA ASN A 244 8.41 16.54 -37.63
C ASN A 244 8.62 15.41 -38.63
N GLU A 245 8.81 14.17 -38.14
CA GLU A 245 8.90 12.98 -38.99
C GLU A 245 7.58 12.74 -39.75
N GLU A 246 6.43 13.02 -39.12
CA GLU A 246 5.12 12.95 -39.81
C GLU A 246 5.03 13.97 -40.95
N LEU A 247 5.49 15.20 -40.71
CA LEU A 247 5.49 16.26 -41.72
C LEU A 247 6.46 15.94 -42.86
N GLU A 248 7.64 15.39 -42.57
CA GLU A 248 8.61 14.94 -43.57
C GLU A 248 8.03 13.82 -44.44
N ASN A 249 7.41 12.80 -43.82
CA ASN A 249 6.75 11.71 -44.54
C ASN A 249 5.63 12.24 -45.47
N TYR A 250 4.84 13.20 -44.99
CA TYR A 250 3.81 13.83 -45.80
C TYR A 250 4.39 14.60 -47.00
N ILE A 251 5.42 15.42 -46.80
CA ILE A 251 6.09 16.18 -47.88
C ILE A 251 6.71 15.23 -48.92
N CYS A 252 7.35 14.14 -48.47
CA CYS A 252 7.86 13.09 -49.36
C CYS A 252 6.75 12.47 -50.22
N SER A 253 5.60 12.14 -49.62
CA SER A 253 4.45 11.56 -50.34
C SER A 253 3.87 12.50 -51.42
N ILE A 254 3.91 13.82 -51.19
CA ILE A 254 3.49 14.84 -52.18
C ILE A 254 4.50 14.93 -53.34
N ASN A 255 5.80 14.92 -53.04
CA ASN A 255 6.84 15.00 -54.06
C ASN A 255 6.84 13.75 -54.97
N GLU A 256 6.52 12.58 -54.43
CA GLU A 256 6.38 11.34 -55.21
C GLU A 256 5.12 11.32 -56.10
N SER A 257 4.01 11.94 -55.64
CA SER A 257 2.75 11.97 -56.38
C SER A 257 2.65 13.08 -57.43
N SER A 258 3.44 14.16 -57.30
CA SER A 258 3.41 15.32 -58.20
C SER A 258 4.30 15.20 -59.44
N GLY A 259 5.21 14.22 -59.51
CA GLY A 259 6.00 13.90 -60.70
C GLY A 259 7.04 14.95 -61.14
N GLU A 260 7.05 16.15 -60.54
CA GLU A 260 8.05 17.19 -60.77
C GLU A 260 8.76 17.54 -59.45
N PRO A 261 10.10 17.47 -59.38
CA PRO A 261 10.83 17.83 -58.17
C PRO A 261 10.63 19.33 -57.88
N SER A 262 10.07 19.61 -56.71
CA SER A 262 9.86 20.95 -56.14
C SER A 262 11.21 21.60 -55.81
N THR A 263 11.95 21.97 -56.84
CA THR A 263 13.13 22.83 -56.69
C THR A 263 12.67 24.24 -56.31
N PRO A 264 13.34 24.90 -55.35
CA PRO A 264 13.06 26.30 -55.05
C PRO A 264 13.23 27.13 -56.34
N PRO A 265 12.37 28.14 -56.58
CA PRO A 265 12.45 28.95 -57.80
C PRO A 265 13.85 29.55 -57.94
N ILE A 266 14.42 29.45 -59.15
CA ILE A 266 15.75 29.94 -59.49
C ILE A 266 15.86 31.41 -59.06
N ASN A 267 16.97 31.75 -58.38
CA ASN A 267 17.27 33.11 -57.91
C ASN A 267 17.00 34.13 -59.02
N ILE A 268 16.21 35.16 -58.71
CA ILE A 268 15.98 36.29 -59.61
C ILE A 268 17.31 37.06 -59.70
N GLU A 269 18.06 36.84 -60.78
CA GLU A 269 19.21 37.67 -61.11
C GLU A 269 18.72 39.10 -61.41
N PHE A 270 19.37 40.11 -60.82
CA PHE A 270 19.07 41.51 -61.13
C PHE A 270 19.35 41.77 -62.62
N GLU A 271 18.29 41.95 -63.42
CA GLU A 271 18.43 42.47 -64.78
C GLU A 271 18.96 43.91 -64.72
N ILE A 272 20.23 44.08 -65.12
CA ILE A 272 20.83 45.40 -65.31
C ILE A 272 20.22 45.98 -66.58
N PHE A 273 19.23 46.86 -66.45
CA PHE A 273 18.75 47.67 -67.57
C PHE A 273 19.87 48.63 -68.03
N HIS A 274 20.50 48.31 -69.17
CA HIS A 274 21.50 49.17 -69.80
C HIS A 274 20.86 50.48 -70.30
N SER A 275 21.18 51.60 -69.64
CA SER A 275 21.14 52.94 -70.25
C SER A 275 22.33 53.09 -71.22
N PRO A 276 22.16 53.69 -72.43
CA PRO A 276 23.06 53.48 -73.58
C PRO A 276 24.39 54.26 -73.55
N PHE A 277 24.84 54.73 -72.39
CA PHE A 277 26.17 55.33 -72.23
C PHE A 277 26.94 54.68 -71.08
N ASN A 278 27.36 53.44 -71.28
CA ASN A 278 28.67 52.94 -70.87
C ASN A 278 28.82 51.48 -71.31
N LYS A 279 29.64 51.24 -72.33
CA LYS A 279 30.19 49.91 -72.61
C LYS A 279 31.15 49.55 -71.47
N LEU A 280 30.66 48.81 -70.49
CA LEU A 280 31.47 48.08 -69.53
C LEU A 280 31.11 46.60 -69.64
N THR A 281 31.80 45.95 -70.56
CA THR A 281 31.95 44.51 -70.63
C THR A 281 32.49 43.98 -69.29
N THR A 282 31.82 42.94 -68.78
CA THR A 282 32.36 41.95 -67.84
C THR A 282 32.74 42.45 -66.44
N TYR A 283 31.74 42.76 -65.61
CA TYR A 283 31.92 43.17 -64.21
C TYR A 283 31.91 41.99 -63.23
N ASN A 284 32.72 40.96 -63.46
CA ASN A 284 32.98 39.93 -62.44
C ASN A 284 34.45 39.48 -62.35
N SER A 285 35.37 40.25 -62.92
CA SER A 285 36.81 39.97 -62.79
C SER A 285 37.66 41.22 -62.98
N ARG A 286 37.61 42.17 -62.03
CA ARG A 286 38.69 43.14 -61.70
C ARG A 286 38.27 44.18 -60.65
N LEU A 287 38.64 43.94 -59.40
CA LEU A 287 38.93 45.00 -58.42
C LEU A 287 40.45 45.28 -58.40
N GLN A 288 41.12 45.30 -59.55
CA GLN A 288 42.58 45.39 -59.60
C GLN A 288 43.20 46.43 -60.55
N HIS A 289 42.47 47.15 -61.39
CA HIS A 289 43.10 48.21 -62.19
C HIS A 289 42.19 49.42 -62.40
N LEU A 290 42.17 50.32 -61.41
CA LEU A 290 41.85 51.74 -61.59
C LEU A 290 42.99 52.55 -60.94
N SER A 291 43.43 53.58 -61.65
CA SER A 291 44.54 54.49 -61.31
C SER A 291 44.43 55.09 -59.89
N PRO A 292 45.54 55.34 -59.16
CA PRO A 292 45.56 55.44 -57.69
C PRO A 292 45.03 56.76 -57.09
N HIS A 293 44.26 57.58 -57.81
CA HIS A 293 43.89 58.89 -57.29
C HIS A 293 42.40 59.21 -57.18
N ASN A 294 41.47 58.40 -57.70
CA ASN A 294 40.03 58.68 -57.55
C ASN A 294 39.15 57.50 -57.10
N SER A 295 39.64 56.26 -57.02
CA SER A 295 38.89 55.11 -56.47
C SER A 295 39.17 54.85 -54.98
N GLU A 296 40.33 55.23 -54.48
CA GLU A 296 40.65 55.14 -53.05
C GLU A 296 39.77 56.11 -52.23
N GLN A 297 39.41 57.28 -52.74
CA GLN A 297 38.53 58.19 -51.99
C GLN A 297 37.08 57.68 -51.88
N LEU A 298 36.56 56.89 -52.83
CA LEU A 298 35.18 56.36 -52.73
C LEU A 298 35.11 55.04 -51.96
N ILE A 299 36.09 54.14 -52.12
CA ILE A 299 36.11 52.85 -51.42
C ILE A 299 36.60 53.01 -49.97
N VAL A 300 37.58 53.90 -49.70
CA VAL A 300 38.05 54.15 -48.33
C VAL A 300 37.05 55.00 -47.53
N TYR A 301 36.22 55.84 -48.16
CA TYR A 301 35.12 56.51 -47.46
C TYR A 301 33.87 55.62 -47.32
N ALA A 302 33.55 54.77 -48.31
CA ALA A 302 32.36 53.93 -48.25
C ALA A 302 32.56 52.67 -47.41
N ALA A 303 33.75 52.06 -47.36
CA ALA A 303 33.97 50.82 -46.61
C ALA A 303 33.71 50.97 -45.10
N PRO A 304 34.16 52.04 -44.40
CA PRO A 304 33.79 52.28 -43.01
C PRO A 304 32.28 52.51 -42.83
N ILE A 305 31.63 53.16 -43.80
CA ILE A 305 30.17 53.42 -43.78
C ILE A 305 29.40 52.11 -43.96
N ILE A 306 29.76 51.28 -44.94
CA ILE A 306 29.16 49.97 -45.20
C ILE A 306 29.42 49.02 -44.03
N GLN A 307 30.63 49.00 -43.48
CA GLN A 307 30.95 48.16 -42.32
C GLN A 307 30.21 48.63 -41.06
N SER A 308 30.05 49.95 -40.88
CA SER A 308 29.20 50.52 -39.84
C SER A 308 27.73 50.14 -40.03
N GLN A 309 27.18 50.28 -41.23
CA GLN A 309 25.79 49.92 -41.57
C GLN A 309 25.53 48.42 -41.45
N LEU A 310 26.45 47.57 -41.92
CA LEU A 310 26.36 46.12 -41.77
C LEU A 310 26.43 45.71 -40.31
N SER A 311 27.32 46.32 -39.51
CA SER A 311 27.36 46.07 -38.07
C SER A 311 26.11 46.55 -37.34
N ALA A 312 25.46 47.62 -37.83
CA ALA A 312 24.20 48.11 -37.30
C ALA A 312 23.05 47.17 -37.67
N HIS A 313 22.97 46.71 -38.92
CA HIS A 313 21.95 45.75 -39.36
C HIS A 313 22.14 44.36 -38.76
N CYS A 314 23.38 43.88 -38.57
CA CYS A 314 23.62 42.63 -37.85
C CYS A 314 23.21 42.73 -36.38
N ARG A 315 23.41 43.89 -35.74
CA ARG A 315 22.92 44.14 -34.38
C ARG A 315 21.39 44.17 -34.33
N GLU A 316 20.75 44.88 -35.25
CA GLU A 316 19.30 44.94 -35.37
C GLU A 316 18.69 43.56 -35.66
N ALA A 317 19.26 42.79 -36.58
CA ALA A 317 18.82 41.43 -36.89
C ALA A 317 19.01 40.49 -35.69
N ALA A 318 20.11 40.61 -34.94
CA ALA A 318 20.33 39.84 -33.73
C ALA A 318 19.33 40.19 -32.62
N GLU A 319 18.95 41.47 -32.47
CA GLU A 319 17.90 41.90 -31.54
C GLU A 319 16.52 41.39 -31.96
N ARG A 320 16.15 41.52 -33.24
CA ARG A 320 14.89 40.95 -33.76
C ARG A 320 14.84 39.44 -33.62
N LEU A 321 15.95 38.73 -33.84
CA LEU A 321 16.01 37.28 -33.64
C LEU A 321 15.83 36.90 -32.17
N LYS A 322 16.33 37.72 -31.22
CA LYS A 322 16.06 37.53 -29.78
C LYS A 322 14.60 37.75 -29.45
N GLU A 323 13.95 38.77 -30.02
CA GLU A 323 12.52 39.02 -29.85
C GLU A 323 11.67 37.87 -30.40
N VAL A 324 11.94 37.41 -31.62
CA VAL A 324 11.23 36.27 -32.23
C VAL A 324 11.42 34.99 -31.41
N LYS A 325 12.63 34.73 -30.89
CA LYS A 325 12.86 33.59 -29.99
C LYS A 325 12.07 33.73 -28.68
N LYS A 326 12.01 34.93 -28.11
CA LYS A 326 11.24 35.23 -26.90
C LYS A 326 9.74 35.05 -27.13
N GLU A 327 9.21 35.50 -28.27
CA GLU A 327 7.82 35.29 -28.67
C GLU A 327 7.51 33.81 -28.91
N LYS A 328 8.39 33.06 -29.59
CA LYS A 328 8.26 31.61 -29.75
C LYS A 328 8.24 30.89 -28.39
N SER A 329 9.12 31.26 -27.46
CA SER A 329 9.11 30.72 -26.11
C SER A 329 7.86 31.08 -25.33
N ALA A 330 7.32 32.30 -25.49
CA ALA A 330 6.07 32.71 -24.87
C ALA A 330 4.86 31.95 -25.46
N LEU A 331 4.82 31.75 -26.78
CA LEU A 331 3.81 30.94 -27.46
C LEU A 331 3.86 29.48 -27.02
N LEU A 332 5.05 28.87 -26.96
CA LEU A 332 5.23 27.52 -26.41
C LEU A 332 4.78 27.44 -24.95
N ALA A 333 5.10 28.46 -24.14
CA ALA A 333 4.63 28.52 -22.76
C ALA A 333 3.10 28.69 -22.66
N VAL A 334 2.44 29.36 -23.61
CA VAL A 334 0.98 29.50 -23.70
C VAL A 334 0.33 28.20 -24.19
N VAL A 335 0.88 27.53 -25.20
CA VAL A 335 0.42 26.21 -25.67
C VAL A 335 0.53 25.18 -24.55
N ASN A 336 1.65 25.17 -23.83
CA ASN A 336 1.87 24.30 -22.66
C ASN A 336 1.09 24.74 -21.40
N LYS A 337 0.52 25.97 -21.39
CA LYS A 337 -0.37 26.49 -20.33
C LYS A 337 -1.84 26.52 -20.71
N ALA A 338 -2.24 26.10 -21.92
CA ALA A 338 -3.63 26.16 -22.34
C ALA A 338 -4.51 25.36 -21.36
N PRO A 339 -5.66 25.91 -20.92
CA PRO A 339 -6.29 25.52 -19.66
C PRO A 339 -7.16 24.27 -19.79
N THR A 340 -6.98 23.34 -18.85
CA THR A 340 -7.94 22.27 -18.49
C THR A 340 -9.20 22.79 -17.77
N LYS A 341 -9.56 24.07 -17.94
CA LYS A 341 -10.73 24.67 -17.29
C LYS A 341 -11.46 25.63 -18.22
N HIS A 342 -12.58 25.17 -18.76
CA HIS A 342 -13.73 26.03 -19.00
C HIS A 342 -14.94 25.44 -18.28
N HIS A 343 -15.46 26.21 -17.31
CA HIS A 343 -16.85 26.12 -16.89
C HIS A 343 -17.74 26.52 -18.08
N LEU A 344 -18.70 25.66 -18.44
CA LEU A 344 -19.85 26.03 -19.24
C LEU A 344 -21.02 26.30 -18.28
N GLN A 345 -21.41 27.57 -18.17
CA GLN A 345 -22.77 27.99 -17.82
C GLN A 345 -23.39 28.58 -19.09
N HIS A 346 -24.37 27.91 -19.69
CA HIS A 346 -25.75 28.40 -19.86
C HIS A 346 -26.56 27.50 -20.82
N GLU A 347 -27.70 27.05 -20.28
CA GLU A 347 -29.06 26.93 -20.86
C GLU A 347 -29.31 26.35 -22.27
N ASP A 348 -30.06 25.24 -22.22
CA ASP A 348 -31.20 24.86 -23.05
C ASP A 348 -31.01 24.77 -24.58
N GLN A 349 -30.62 23.57 -25.02
CA GLN A 349 -31.45 22.81 -25.95
C GLN A 349 -31.25 21.30 -25.79
N GLN A 350 -32.38 20.64 -25.59
CA GLN A 350 -32.57 19.25 -25.21
C GLN A 350 -32.32 18.32 -26.40
N GLN A 351 -31.32 17.44 -26.30
CA GLN A 351 -31.31 16.15 -27.00
C GLN A 351 -30.50 15.13 -26.18
N ASP A 352 -31.21 14.16 -25.63
CA ASP A 352 -30.73 13.13 -24.71
C ASP A 352 -29.72 12.19 -25.38
N TRP A 353 -28.46 12.28 -24.96
CA TRP A 353 -27.51 11.16 -24.96
C TRP A 353 -26.94 11.04 -23.56
N ILE A 354 -27.64 10.28 -22.70
CA ILE A 354 -27.16 9.91 -21.38
C ILE A 354 -26.07 8.84 -21.56
N LEU A 355 -24.81 9.28 -21.58
CA LEU A 355 -23.65 8.43 -21.32
C LEU A 355 -23.57 8.21 -19.81
N LEU A 356 -24.09 7.07 -19.34
CA LEU A 356 -23.94 6.59 -17.97
C LEU A 356 -22.47 6.16 -17.72
N PHE A 357 -21.60 7.12 -17.42
CA PHE A 357 -20.46 6.86 -16.55
C PHE A 357 -20.88 7.27 -15.13
N PRO A 358 -20.86 6.36 -14.14
CA PRO A 358 -21.12 6.78 -12.77
C PRO A 358 -19.99 7.72 -12.29
N PRO A 359 -20.30 8.72 -11.45
CA PRO A 359 -19.33 9.69 -10.99
C PRO A 359 -18.43 9.04 -9.94
N CYS A 360 -17.28 8.52 -10.36
CA CYS A 360 -16.19 8.31 -9.42
C CYS A 360 -15.58 9.68 -9.12
N ILE A 361 -15.81 10.14 -7.88
CA ILE A 361 -15.08 11.25 -7.28
C ILE A 361 -13.58 10.98 -7.47
N GLU A 362 -12.94 11.71 -8.38
CA GLU A 362 -11.49 11.70 -8.57
C GLU A 362 -10.83 12.24 -7.29
N TYR A 363 -10.38 11.34 -6.42
CA TYR A 363 -9.10 11.59 -5.78
C TYR A 363 -8.05 11.39 -6.88
N LYS A 364 -7.39 12.47 -7.30
CA LYS A 364 -6.19 12.37 -8.16
C LYS A 364 -5.13 11.56 -7.40
N PHE A 365 -5.07 10.27 -7.70
CA PHE A 365 -3.99 9.38 -7.29
C PHE A 365 -2.87 9.52 -8.30
N VAL A 366 -1.78 10.14 -7.88
CA VAL A 366 -0.52 10.14 -8.62
C VAL A 366 0.22 8.86 -8.18
N SER A 367 -0.01 7.76 -8.89
CA SER A 367 0.90 6.61 -8.86
C SER A 367 2.04 6.92 -9.82
N ILE A 368 3.23 7.21 -9.30
CA ILE A 368 4.44 7.37 -10.12
C ILE A 368 5.28 6.12 -9.93
N ILE A 369 5.39 5.34 -11.00
CA ILE A 369 6.33 4.24 -11.12
C ILE A 369 7.72 4.85 -11.29
N ALA A 370 8.60 4.65 -10.31
CA ALA A 370 10.02 4.97 -10.44
C ALA A 370 10.71 3.85 -11.24
N GLN A 371 10.74 3.96 -12.57
CA GLN A 371 11.56 3.05 -13.38
C GLN A 371 13.05 3.38 -13.25
N ASN A 372 13.84 2.31 -13.13
CA ASN A 372 15.31 2.22 -13.13
C ASN A 372 16.00 3.15 -14.15
N SER A 373 16.17 4.41 -13.80
CA SER A 373 17.20 5.27 -14.36
C SER A 373 17.99 5.77 -13.18
N GLY A 374 19.31 5.52 -13.13
CA GLY A 374 20.20 6.00 -12.07
C GLY A 374 20.37 7.52 -12.02
N GLN A 375 19.32 8.28 -12.36
CA GLN A 375 19.26 9.73 -12.30
C GLN A 375 18.50 10.16 -11.04
N LEU A 376 19.10 11.10 -10.29
CA LEU A 376 18.46 11.82 -9.19
C LEU A 376 17.19 12.52 -9.71
N VAL A 377 16.02 11.99 -9.36
CA VAL A 377 14.74 12.66 -9.64
C VAL A 377 14.39 13.54 -8.45
N LYS A 378 14.38 14.86 -8.65
CA LYS A 378 13.98 15.85 -7.64
C LYS A 378 12.47 16.07 -7.71
N PHE A 379 11.74 15.64 -6.68
CA PHE A 379 10.29 15.82 -6.61
C PHE A 379 9.92 17.05 -5.75
N GLN A 380 9.07 17.93 -6.29
CA GLN A 380 8.34 18.95 -5.53
C GLN A 380 6.83 18.64 -5.63
N PRO A 381 6.16 18.24 -4.54
CA PRO A 381 4.76 17.82 -4.61
C PRO A 381 3.82 19.00 -4.88
N LEU A 382 2.90 18.80 -5.83
CA LEU A 382 1.72 19.65 -6.07
C LEU A 382 0.49 18.86 -5.62
N LEU A 383 -0.05 19.25 -4.45
CA LEU A 383 -1.28 18.76 -3.78
C LEU A 383 -1.21 17.37 -3.10
N ASN A 384 -1.63 17.35 -1.82
CA ASN A 384 -1.86 16.19 -0.92
C ASN A 384 -0.65 15.43 -0.33
N ASN A 385 0.46 16.11 -0.01
CA ASN A 385 1.41 15.80 1.09
C ASN A 385 1.85 14.33 1.32
N ILE A 386 1.87 13.43 0.34
CA ILE A 386 2.40 12.06 0.49
C ILE A 386 3.35 11.78 -0.67
N ALA A 387 4.57 11.30 -0.40
CA ALA A 387 5.57 11.02 -1.43
C ALA A 387 5.22 9.74 -2.20
N ILE A 388 4.98 8.62 -1.49
CA ILE A 388 4.64 7.33 -2.08
C ILE A 388 3.67 6.60 -1.14
N LEU A 389 2.51 6.16 -1.67
CA LEU A 389 1.50 5.40 -0.91
C LEU A 389 1.28 4.02 -1.52
N TYR A 390 1.61 2.96 -0.79
CA TYR A 390 1.29 1.58 -1.18
C TYR A 390 -0.04 1.13 -0.56
N ARG A 391 -0.89 0.44 -1.34
CA ARG A 391 -2.18 -0.13 -0.90
C ARG A 391 -2.35 -1.57 -1.41
N ASN A 392 -3.25 -2.34 -0.78
CA ASN A 392 -3.76 -3.62 -1.30
C ASN A 392 -2.70 -4.66 -1.70
N GLY A 393 -1.74 -4.96 -0.82
CA GLY A 393 -0.72 -5.99 -1.10
C GLY A 393 0.37 -5.56 -2.10
N GLY A 394 0.33 -4.33 -2.61
CA GLY A 394 1.39 -3.78 -3.46
C GLY A 394 2.73 -3.65 -2.75
N GLY A 395 3.80 -3.46 -3.51
CA GLY A 395 5.16 -3.35 -2.98
C GLY A 395 6.14 -3.18 -4.14
N ASP A 396 7.24 -2.44 -3.94
CA ASP A 396 8.22 -2.21 -4.99
C ASP A 396 9.60 -1.85 -4.40
N GLN A 397 10.61 -1.79 -5.27
CA GLN A 397 11.93 -1.26 -4.95
C GLN A 397 11.93 0.27 -5.15
N VAL A 398 12.26 0.99 -4.09
CA VAL A 398 12.44 2.45 -4.12
C VAL A 398 13.93 2.74 -4.00
N LYS A 399 14.56 3.26 -5.06
CA LYS A 399 16.01 3.49 -5.08
C LYS A 399 16.38 4.92 -5.48
N GLY A 400 17.29 5.53 -4.73
CA GLY A 400 17.94 6.79 -5.14
C GLY A 400 17.04 8.03 -5.09
N ILE A 401 15.95 7.99 -4.31
CA ILE A 401 15.02 9.11 -4.24
C ILE A 401 15.56 10.19 -3.31
N LEU A 402 15.60 11.44 -3.79
CA LEU A 402 15.75 12.62 -2.96
C LEU A 402 14.39 13.29 -2.80
N PHE A 403 13.86 13.28 -1.58
CA PHE A 403 12.57 13.85 -1.26
C PHE A 403 12.71 15.04 -0.30
N THR A 404 12.11 16.17 -0.67
CA THR A 404 12.07 17.39 0.16
C THR A 404 10.68 17.99 0.16
N GLY A 405 10.05 18.17 1.33
CA GLY A 405 8.69 18.72 1.37
C GLY A 405 8.14 18.92 2.77
N LYS A 406 8.09 20.18 3.21
CA LYS A 406 7.55 20.56 4.51
C LYS A 406 6.11 20.06 4.67
N ASN A 407 5.86 19.30 5.72
CA ASN A 407 4.57 18.64 6.01
C ASN A 407 4.17 17.51 5.05
N ALA A 408 5.09 16.98 4.23
CA ALA A 408 4.81 15.79 3.43
C ALA A 408 5.15 14.51 4.19
N THR A 409 4.34 13.47 4.04
CA THR A 409 4.63 12.09 4.41
C THR A 409 5.64 11.50 3.42
N GLY A 410 6.62 10.75 3.89
CA GLY A 410 7.55 10.01 3.04
C GLY A 410 6.88 8.84 2.31
N ILE A 411 7.33 7.61 2.56
CA ILE A 411 6.70 6.40 2.03
C ILE A 411 5.74 5.84 3.09
N SER A 412 4.53 5.47 2.69
CA SER A 412 3.53 4.97 3.61
C SER A 412 2.77 3.80 2.99
N GLY A 413 2.52 2.75 3.77
CA GLY A 413 1.47 1.77 3.51
C GLY A 413 0.15 2.28 4.10
N SER A 414 -0.95 2.10 3.38
CA SER A 414 -2.26 2.65 3.79
C SER A 414 -2.68 2.24 5.20
N ARG A 415 -3.17 3.24 5.95
CA ARG A 415 -3.65 3.14 7.34
C ARG A 415 -5.06 2.56 7.46
N ASN A 416 -5.86 2.56 6.37
CA ASN A 416 -7.28 2.26 6.46
C ASN A 416 -7.56 0.79 6.79
N ASP A 417 -8.37 0.62 7.82
CA ASP A 417 -8.65 -0.62 8.53
C ASP A 417 -9.27 -1.70 7.61
N GLN A 418 -8.78 -2.95 7.75
CA GLN A 418 -9.21 -4.20 7.10
C GLN A 418 -8.55 -4.63 5.78
N GLU A 419 -7.69 -3.84 5.15
CA GLU A 419 -6.97 -4.26 3.93
C GLU A 419 -5.68 -5.05 4.25
N LYS A 420 -5.30 -6.02 3.39
CA LYS A 420 -4.03 -6.76 3.53
C LYS A 420 -2.84 -5.78 3.48
N PRO A 421 -1.88 -5.84 4.42
CA PRO A 421 -0.70 -4.98 4.39
C PRO A 421 0.07 -5.14 3.06
N PRO A 422 0.67 -4.06 2.52
CA PRO A 422 1.46 -4.14 1.31
C PRO A 422 2.60 -5.17 1.42
N GLY A 423 2.89 -5.88 0.32
CA GLY A 423 3.71 -7.09 0.31
C GLY A 423 5.17 -6.86 0.70
N MET A 424 5.96 -6.21 -0.15
CA MET A 424 7.39 -6.01 0.11
C MET A 424 7.81 -4.61 -0.31
N ILE A 425 8.59 -3.93 0.52
CA ILE A 425 9.30 -2.72 0.12
C ILE A 425 10.80 -2.88 0.28
N GLU A 426 11.54 -2.55 -0.76
CA GLU A 426 13.00 -2.42 -0.69
C GLU A 426 13.39 -0.96 -0.91
N ASN A 427 13.75 -0.26 0.15
CA ASN A 427 14.16 1.13 0.08
C ASN A 427 15.69 1.22 0.13
N SER A 428 16.32 1.69 -0.94
CA SER A 428 17.78 1.81 -0.99
C SER A 428 18.28 3.18 -1.43
N ASN A 429 19.30 3.71 -0.76
CA ASN A 429 19.98 4.97 -1.13
C ASN A 429 19.04 6.18 -1.25
N CYS A 430 18.01 6.26 -0.41
CA CYS A 430 17.04 7.38 -0.43
C CYS A 430 17.38 8.42 0.64
N THR A 431 17.12 9.69 0.32
CA THR A 431 17.31 10.83 1.22
C THR A 431 16.01 11.60 1.38
N PHE A 432 15.54 11.77 2.61
CA PHE A 432 14.34 12.52 2.97
C PHE A 432 14.74 13.72 3.82
N THR A 433 14.35 14.93 3.43
CA THR A 433 14.70 16.16 4.17
C THR A 433 13.48 17.08 4.32
N ASP A 434 13.33 17.69 5.49
CA ASP A 434 12.24 18.64 5.79
C ASP A 434 10.85 18.03 5.54
N ILE A 435 10.61 16.80 6.02
CA ILE A 435 9.33 16.10 5.85
C ILE A 435 8.43 16.26 7.08
N GLY A 436 7.12 16.15 6.89
CA GLY A 436 6.13 16.13 7.97
C GLY A 436 6.10 14.78 8.68
N ASP A 437 5.53 13.78 8.00
CA ASP A 437 5.28 12.46 8.56
C ASP A 437 6.22 11.39 7.97
N GLY A 438 6.38 10.31 8.72
CA GLY A 438 7.45 9.32 8.56
C GLY A 438 7.60 8.66 7.19
N VAL A 439 8.72 7.95 7.06
CA VAL A 439 9.23 7.43 5.79
C VAL A 439 8.72 6.04 5.48
N ILE A 440 8.25 5.19 6.41
CA ILE A 440 7.80 3.82 6.11
C ILE A 440 6.73 3.38 7.12
N ASN A 441 5.56 2.93 6.66
CA ASN A 441 4.50 2.37 7.51
C ASN A 441 3.93 1.08 6.88
N ARG A 442 3.77 0.00 7.67
CA ARG A 442 3.04 -1.25 7.36
C ARG A 442 3.42 -1.97 6.06
N PHE A 443 4.34 -2.93 6.13
CA PHE A 443 4.61 -3.87 5.03
C PHE A 443 4.86 -5.28 5.58
N ILE A 444 4.62 -6.33 4.77
CA ILE A 444 4.86 -7.74 5.12
C ILE A 444 6.36 -8.10 5.06
N HIS A 445 7.16 -7.37 4.28
CA HIS A 445 8.61 -7.49 4.25
C HIS A 445 9.24 -6.13 3.99
N ILE A 446 10.28 -5.80 4.75
CA ILE A 446 11.01 -4.53 4.62
C ILE A 446 12.50 -4.80 4.48
N SER A 447 13.10 -4.27 3.42
CA SER A 447 14.55 -4.16 3.30
C SER A 447 14.90 -2.68 3.15
N ILE A 448 15.67 -2.12 4.09
CA ILE A 448 16.08 -0.72 4.02
C ILE A 448 17.60 -0.68 4.07
N VAL A 449 18.22 -0.05 3.08
CA VAL A 449 19.68 0.06 2.98
C VAL A 449 20.07 1.48 2.55
N GLY A 450 20.82 2.21 3.37
CA GLY A 450 21.37 3.50 2.97
C GLY A 450 20.33 4.62 2.92
N VAL A 451 19.45 4.70 3.92
CA VAL A 451 18.42 5.74 3.99
C VAL A 451 18.84 6.86 4.91
N ALA A 452 18.86 8.09 4.40
CA ALA A 452 19.11 9.29 5.19
C ALA A 452 17.81 10.09 5.39
N VAL A 453 17.53 10.48 6.62
CA VAL A 453 16.39 11.31 7.03
C VAL A 453 16.93 12.49 7.82
N SER A 454 16.56 13.71 7.43
CA SER A 454 16.92 14.90 8.21
C SER A 454 15.78 15.90 8.34
N GLN A 455 15.70 16.58 9.48
CA GLN A 455 14.72 17.64 9.74
C GLN A 455 13.26 17.16 9.59
N ALA A 456 12.96 15.89 9.89
CA ALA A 456 11.58 15.40 9.86
C ALA A 456 10.81 15.87 11.11
N GLN A 457 9.55 16.29 10.99
CA GLN A 457 8.73 16.57 12.17
C GLN A 457 8.44 15.28 12.94
N TRP A 458 8.12 14.21 12.22
CA TRP A 458 7.90 12.86 12.75
C TRP A 458 8.58 11.85 11.85
N LEU A 459 9.36 10.93 12.44
CA LEU A 459 9.80 9.73 11.76
C LEU A 459 9.28 8.51 12.51
N PHE A 460 8.54 7.68 11.80
CA PHE A 460 8.06 6.38 12.24
C PHE A 460 8.49 5.36 11.19
N ILE A 461 9.09 4.24 11.63
CA ILE A 461 9.12 3.00 10.88
C ILE A 461 8.18 2.06 11.61
N GLU A 462 6.89 2.19 11.30
CA GLU A 462 5.86 1.35 11.92
C GLU A 462 5.80 0.01 11.19
N LEU A 463 6.21 -1.05 11.87
CA LEU A 463 6.29 -2.40 11.37
C LEU A 463 5.18 -3.24 12.03
N ARG A 464 3.98 -3.27 11.45
CA ARG A 464 2.85 -4.10 11.95
C ARG A 464 2.58 -5.30 11.06
N ASP A 465 2.03 -6.37 11.65
CA ASP A 465 1.45 -7.53 10.95
C ASP A 465 2.44 -8.26 10.01
N LEU A 466 3.72 -8.32 10.42
CA LEU A 466 4.76 -9.01 9.68
C LEU A 466 4.57 -10.54 9.76
N VAL A 467 4.74 -11.21 8.62
CA VAL A 467 4.64 -12.67 8.54
C VAL A 467 5.88 -13.30 9.18
N GLN A 468 5.67 -14.24 10.11
CA GLN A 468 6.67 -14.77 11.06
C GLN A 468 7.92 -15.46 10.47
N ASP A 469 8.13 -15.49 9.15
CA ASP A 469 9.13 -16.37 8.51
C ASP A 469 10.22 -15.65 7.67
N LEU A 470 10.22 -14.32 7.58
CA LEU A 470 11.23 -13.58 6.82
C LEU A 470 12.07 -12.67 7.72
N ALA A 471 13.38 -12.94 7.77
CA ALA A 471 14.34 -12.11 8.48
C ALA A 471 14.42 -10.72 7.81
N THR A 472 13.92 -9.70 8.50
CA THR A 472 13.92 -8.32 8.01
C THR A 472 15.25 -7.67 8.40
N THR A 473 15.99 -7.15 7.42
CA THR A 473 17.28 -6.48 7.63
C THR A 473 17.15 -4.99 7.33
N VAL A 474 17.59 -4.18 8.28
CA VAL A 474 17.59 -2.72 8.18
C VAL A 474 19.03 -2.24 8.40
N GLN A 475 19.62 -1.63 7.38
CA GLN A 475 21.03 -1.29 7.35
C GLN A 475 21.27 0.16 6.93
N ASP A 476 22.30 0.80 7.48
CA ASP A 476 22.82 2.10 7.04
C ASP A 476 21.75 3.20 7.04
N ILE A 477 21.04 3.36 8.16
CA ILE A 477 20.02 4.40 8.34
C ILE A 477 20.61 5.58 9.11
N PHE A 478 20.43 6.80 8.60
CA PHE A 478 20.87 8.04 9.23
C PHE A 478 19.68 8.94 9.53
N ILE A 479 19.40 9.26 10.78
CA ILE A 479 18.26 10.10 11.22
C ILE A 479 18.80 11.27 12.03
N LEU A 480 18.72 12.48 11.46
CA LEU A 480 19.39 13.67 11.98
C LEU A 480 18.44 14.84 12.19
N ASN A 481 18.49 15.46 13.37
CA ASN A 481 17.75 16.69 13.68
C ASN A 481 16.22 16.58 13.48
N SER A 482 15.64 15.41 13.77
CA SER A 482 14.20 15.15 13.58
C SER A 482 13.43 15.27 14.90
N GLY A 483 12.09 15.28 14.85
CA GLY A 483 11.26 15.27 16.04
C GLY A 483 11.45 13.99 16.84
N ASN A 484 11.31 12.83 16.18
CA ASN A 484 11.68 11.53 16.75
C ASN A 484 12.85 10.93 15.95
N GLY A 485 13.62 10.05 16.59
CA GLY A 485 14.56 9.18 15.91
C GLY A 485 13.86 7.98 15.25
N LEU A 486 14.41 6.79 15.41
CA LEU A 486 13.80 5.55 14.93
C LEU A 486 12.77 5.03 15.94
N ILE A 487 11.55 4.79 15.48
CA ILE A 487 10.49 4.19 16.30
C ILE A 487 10.13 2.84 15.71
N ILE A 488 10.08 1.80 16.55
CA ILE A 488 9.67 0.42 16.23
C ILE A 488 8.53 0.02 17.16
N CYS A 489 7.44 -0.49 16.61
CA CYS A 489 6.28 -0.86 17.42
C CYS A 489 5.42 -1.95 16.84
N GLU A 490 4.75 -2.70 17.72
CA GLU A 490 3.73 -3.71 17.38
C GLU A 490 4.22 -4.73 16.32
N THR A 491 5.49 -5.12 16.43
CA THR A 491 6.13 -6.06 15.50
C THR A 491 5.99 -7.51 15.96
N ASP A 492 5.78 -8.38 14.98
CA ASP A 492 5.95 -9.83 15.08
C ASP A 492 7.04 -10.28 14.08
N GLY A 493 8.15 -10.85 14.56
CA GLY A 493 9.22 -11.37 13.70
C GLY A 493 10.64 -11.13 14.21
N ALA A 494 11.63 -11.70 13.51
CA ALA A 494 13.04 -11.51 13.81
C ALA A 494 13.63 -10.36 12.98
N PHE A 495 14.29 -9.40 13.64
CA PHE A 495 14.84 -8.21 12.99
C PHE A 495 16.32 -8.05 13.30
N THR A 496 17.07 -7.61 12.30
CA THR A 496 18.44 -7.15 12.49
C THR A 496 18.58 -5.71 11.98
N PHE A 497 18.94 -4.81 12.88
CA PHE A 497 19.26 -3.42 12.59
C PHE A 497 20.77 -3.24 12.71
N TRP A 498 21.38 -2.71 11.65
CA TRP A 498 22.83 -2.56 11.55
C TRP A 498 23.21 -1.16 11.08
N ASN A 499 24.20 -0.55 11.75
CA ASN A 499 24.73 0.76 11.40
C ASN A 499 23.66 1.86 11.34
N ILE A 500 22.82 1.92 12.39
CA ILE A 500 21.80 2.96 12.55
C ILE A 500 22.42 4.14 13.27
N VAL A 501 22.26 5.35 12.73
CA VAL A 501 22.76 6.59 13.31
C VAL A 501 21.60 7.53 13.59
N CYS A 502 21.26 7.75 14.85
CA CYS A 502 20.23 8.70 15.27
C CYS A 502 20.86 9.84 16.08
N ARG A 503 20.81 11.08 15.56
CA ARG A 503 21.38 12.24 16.26
C ARG A 503 20.47 13.45 16.34
N ASN A 504 20.59 14.18 17.45
CA ASN A 504 19.94 15.46 17.68
C ASN A 504 18.39 15.41 17.59
N ASN A 505 17.78 14.27 17.93
CA ASN A 505 16.32 14.13 17.83
C ASN A 505 15.61 14.64 19.11
N LYS A 506 14.42 15.22 18.97
CA LYS A 506 13.71 15.89 20.09
C LYS A 506 13.05 14.95 21.08
N ASN A 507 12.72 13.72 20.68
CA ASN A 507 11.92 12.78 21.47
C ASN A 507 12.55 11.39 21.57
N GLY A 508 13.85 11.25 21.35
CA GLY A 508 14.57 9.99 21.51
C GLY A 508 15.33 9.56 20.27
N GLY A 509 16.36 8.72 20.47
CA GLY A 509 17.16 8.15 19.38
C GLY A 509 16.51 6.92 18.77
N LEU A 510 16.32 5.88 19.56
CA LEU A 510 15.59 4.67 19.22
C LEU A 510 14.52 4.41 20.26
N ILE A 511 13.28 4.17 19.82
CA ILE A 511 12.15 3.87 20.68
C ILE A 511 11.52 2.56 20.21
N ILE A 512 11.39 1.60 21.12
CA ILE A 512 10.80 0.29 20.86
C ILE A 512 9.66 0.10 21.85
N TYR A 513 8.45 -0.14 21.37
CA TYR A 513 7.30 -0.41 22.23
C TYR A 513 6.42 -1.56 21.74
N ASP A 514 5.88 -2.34 22.67
CA ASP A 514 4.86 -3.37 22.41
C ASP A 514 5.27 -4.41 21.34
N MET A 515 6.55 -4.80 21.26
CA MET A 515 6.92 -5.92 20.40
C MET A 515 6.24 -7.20 20.91
N LEU A 516 5.54 -7.89 20.02
CA LEU A 516 4.67 -9.00 20.38
C LEU A 516 5.39 -10.36 20.29
N SER A 517 6.27 -10.55 19.31
CA SER A 517 7.07 -11.77 19.16
C SER A 517 8.33 -11.60 18.31
N GLY A 518 9.36 -12.41 18.57
CA GLY A 518 10.60 -12.52 17.78
C GLY A 518 11.78 -11.68 18.29
N PRO A 519 13.04 -12.13 18.07
CA PRO A 519 14.22 -11.42 18.55
C PRO A 519 14.56 -10.21 17.68
N LEU A 520 14.88 -9.09 18.33
CA LEU A 520 15.40 -7.89 17.65
C LEU A 520 16.85 -7.68 18.05
N THR A 521 17.75 -7.69 17.07
CA THR A 521 19.17 -7.38 17.27
C THR A 521 19.51 -6.03 16.66
N ILE A 522 20.10 -5.14 17.45
CA ILE A 522 20.66 -3.86 16.99
C ILE A 522 22.17 -3.92 17.19
N THR A 523 22.93 -3.68 16.13
CA THR A 523 24.38 -3.82 16.15
C THR A 523 25.08 -2.65 15.45
N GLU A 524 26.29 -2.31 15.90
CA GLU A 524 27.16 -1.27 15.30
C GLU A 524 26.45 0.07 15.07
N SER A 525 25.57 0.47 15.98
CA SER A 525 24.70 1.64 15.82
C SER A 525 25.12 2.79 16.74
N THR A 526 24.84 4.04 16.35
CA THR A 526 25.16 5.25 17.13
C THR A 526 23.92 6.06 17.45
N PHE A 527 23.70 6.34 18.73
CA PHE A 527 22.62 7.17 19.25
C PHE A 527 23.25 8.32 20.05
N ASP A 528 23.21 9.54 19.51
CA ASP A 528 23.95 10.68 20.06
C ASP A 528 23.10 11.95 20.19
N ASN A 529 23.16 12.59 21.35
CA ASN A 529 22.56 13.90 21.61
C ASN A 529 21.04 13.94 21.36
N ASN A 530 20.35 12.83 21.61
CA ASN A 530 18.90 12.76 21.55
C ASN A 530 18.29 13.15 22.91
N ARG A 531 17.12 13.80 22.88
CA ARG A 531 16.35 14.14 24.09
C ARG A 531 15.54 12.93 24.57
N ILE A 532 15.13 12.93 25.83
CA ILE A 532 14.42 11.81 26.49
C ILE A 532 15.36 10.64 26.76
N ALA A 533 15.68 9.84 25.75
CA ALA A 533 16.65 8.76 25.87
C ALA A 533 17.30 8.48 24.52
N ASN A 534 18.53 7.97 24.54
CA ASN A 534 19.14 7.52 23.29
C ASN A 534 18.52 6.22 22.80
N VAL A 535 18.28 5.26 23.70
CA VAL A 535 17.55 4.02 23.43
C VAL A 535 16.48 3.82 24.50
N PHE A 536 15.24 3.62 24.09
CA PHE A 536 14.09 3.41 24.98
C PHE A 536 13.31 2.18 24.54
N ILE A 537 13.23 1.17 25.41
CA ILE A 537 12.58 -0.11 25.13
C ILE A 537 11.51 -0.35 26.17
N SER A 538 10.26 -0.52 25.73
CA SER A 538 9.12 -0.74 26.61
C SER A 538 8.28 -1.93 26.17
N ASN A 539 7.81 -2.75 27.12
CA ASN A 539 6.87 -3.85 26.89
C ASN A 539 7.25 -4.74 25.69
N SER A 540 8.54 -5.02 25.52
CA SER A 540 9.07 -5.73 24.36
C SER A 540 9.66 -7.08 24.74
N TYR A 541 9.79 -7.96 23.75
CA TYR A 541 10.36 -9.30 23.87
C TYR A 541 11.76 -9.37 23.24
N ALA A 542 12.72 -9.99 23.94
CA ALA A 542 14.01 -10.45 23.41
C ALA A 542 14.76 -9.43 22.52
N VAL A 543 15.01 -8.22 23.02
CA VAL A 543 15.82 -7.21 22.31
C VAL A 543 17.28 -7.30 22.77
N ILE A 544 18.20 -7.37 21.82
CA ILE A 544 19.65 -7.37 22.03
C ILE A 544 20.23 -6.14 21.34
N VAL A 545 20.85 -5.25 22.12
CA VAL A 545 21.62 -4.13 21.58
C VAL A 545 23.10 -4.42 21.84
N ARG A 546 23.92 -4.41 20.79
CA ARG A 546 25.34 -4.71 20.90
C ARG A 546 26.23 -3.82 20.03
N ASP A 547 27.52 -3.79 20.38
CA ASP A 547 28.56 -3.13 19.59
C ASP A 547 28.19 -1.67 19.23
N SER A 548 27.42 -0.99 20.10
CA SER A 548 26.77 0.29 19.80
C SER A 548 27.30 1.43 20.67
N LEU A 549 27.11 2.66 20.20
CA LEU A 549 27.56 3.90 20.82
C LEU A 549 26.34 4.73 21.28
N ILE A 550 26.16 4.92 22.59
CA ILE A 550 24.96 5.53 23.19
C ILE A 550 25.34 6.73 24.07
N ILE A 551 25.25 7.95 23.55
CA ILE A 551 26.02 9.08 24.10
C ILE A 551 25.23 10.39 24.17
N ASN A 552 25.55 11.25 25.14
CA ASN A 552 24.99 12.60 25.24
C ASN A 552 23.46 12.69 25.36
N ALA A 553 22.76 11.70 25.94
CA ALA A 553 21.31 11.81 26.12
C ALA A 553 20.95 13.09 26.90
N ARG A 554 19.98 13.85 26.38
CA ARG A 554 19.55 15.13 26.96
C ARG A 554 18.20 15.01 27.66
N PRO A 555 17.97 15.76 28.74
CA PRO A 555 16.67 15.76 29.40
C PRO A 555 15.62 16.52 28.59
N LYS A 556 14.36 16.34 29.00
CA LYS A 556 13.26 17.24 28.63
C LYS A 556 13.46 18.62 29.28
N SER A 557 12.59 19.57 28.95
CA SER A 557 12.63 20.93 29.51
C SER A 557 12.36 21.01 31.02
N ASP A 558 11.76 19.97 31.60
CA ASP A 558 11.48 19.83 33.02
C ASP A 558 12.56 19.00 33.75
N ASP A 559 13.74 18.84 33.14
CA ASP A 559 14.84 18.01 33.62
C ASP A 559 14.53 16.52 33.79
N SER A 560 13.36 16.05 33.33
CA SER A 560 13.02 14.64 33.33
C SER A 560 13.73 13.88 32.20
N TYR A 561 13.91 12.56 32.40
CA TYR A 561 14.63 11.65 31.51
C TYR A 561 16.14 12.02 31.33
N GLY A 562 16.70 11.81 30.15
CA GLY A 562 18.12 12.00 29.84
C GLY A 562 18.99 10.77 30.08
N ASP A 563 18.40 9.58 30.00
CA ASP A 563 19.13 8.32 30.15
C ASP A 563 19.72 7.84 28.82
N GLY A 564 20.87 7.18 28.85
CA GLY A 564 21.44 6.55 27.66
C GLY A 564 20.56 5.42 27.15
N PHE A 565 20.39 4.39 27.97
CA PHE A 565 19.62 3.20 27.65
C PHE A 565 18.52 2.97 28.69
N VAL A 566 17.27 2.84 28.26
CA VAL A 566 16.12 2.64 29.13
C VAL A 566 15.39 1.36 28.74
N ALA A 567 15.14 0.50 29.72
CA ALA A 567 14.29 -0.68 29.61
C ALA A 567 13.10 -0.55 30.58
N MET A 568 11.87 -0.72 30.12
CA MET A 568 10.66 -0.55 30.94
C MET A 568 9.64 -1.66 30.70
N LYS A 569 9.07 -2.22 31.77
CA LYS A 569 7.98 -3.21 31.72
C LYS A 569 8.22 -4.37 30.74
N ASN A 570 9.46 -4.86 30.64
CA ASN A 570 9.78 -5.91 29.67
C ASN A 570 9.40 -7.29 30.19
N LYS A 571 8.87 -8.13 29.29
CA LYS A 571 8.37 -9.47 29.63
C LYS A 571 9.47 -10.53 29.60
N GLU A 572 10.47 -10.32 28.77
CA GLU A 572 11.69 -11.13 28.70
C GLU A 572 12.91 -10.24 28.95
N PRO A 573 14.07 -10.82 29.29
CA PRO A 573 15.29 -10.06 29.45
C PRO A 573 15.65 -9.30 28.19
N ILE A 574 15.88 -8.00 28.34
CA ILE A 574 16.54 -7.17 27.33
C ILE A 574 18.04 -7.28 27.58
N GLU A 575 18.86 -7.25 26.52
CA GLU A 575 20.30 -7.34 26.63
C GLU A 575 21.00 -6.12 26.03
N LEU A 576 21.98 -5.60 26.75
CA LEU A 576 22.93 -4.59 26.28
C LEU A 576 24.34 -5.18 26.36
N ARG A 577 25.04 -5.34 25.24
CA ARG A 577 26.34 -6.03 25.18
C ARG A 577 27.41 -5.21 24.48
N THR A 578 28.65 -5.28 24.94
CA THR A 578 29.84 -4.78 24.20
C THR A 578 29.68 -3.35 23.65
N SER A 579 28.93 -2.50 24.35
CA SER A 579 28.55 -1.17 23.89
C SER A 579 29.20 -0.09 24.76
N ALA A 580 29.40 1.10 24.20
CA ALA A 580 29.90 2.25 24.91
C ALA A 580 28.75 3.22 25.19
N VAL A 581 28.57 3.57 26.46
CA VAL A 581 27.51 4.45 26.94
C VAL A 581 28.15 5.59 27.73
N TYR A 582 28.02 6.84 27.30
CA TYR A 582 28.71 7.96 27.96
C TYR A 582 28.01 9.32 27.90
N ASP A 583 28.36 10.21 28.82
CA ASP A 583 27.90 11.62 28.86
C ASP A 583 26.37 11.79 28.85
N ASN A 584 25.62 10.79 29.28
CA ASN A 584 24.17 10.87 29.41
C ASN A 584 23.78 11.67 30.66
N TYR A 585 22.81 12.57 30.51
CA TYR A 585 22.46 13.57 31.54
C TYR A 585 22.09 12.98 32.91
N ARG A 586 21.43 11.82 32.93
CA ARG A 586 20.93 11.18 34.14
C ARG A 586 21.61 9.83 34.38
N SER A 587 21.11 8.76 33.76
CA SER A 587 21.66 7.42 33.92
C SER A 587 22.36 6.95 32.65
N GLY A 588 23.43 6.16 32.78
CA GLY A 588 23.97 5.39 31.67
C GLY A 588 22.93 4.38 31.18
N VAL A 589 22.54 3.49 32.09
CA VAL A 589 21.54 2.46 31.85
C VAL A 589 20.48 2.52 32.95
N SER A 590 19.20 2.41 32.59
CA SER A 590 18.09 2.35 33.55
C SER A 590 17.06 1.26 33.24
N VAL A 591 16.58 0.58 34.27
CA VAL A 591 15.50 -0.43 34.19
C VAL A 591 14.33 -0.10 35.10
N TRP A 592 13.12 -0.09 34.54
CA TRP A 592 11.89 0.34 35.20
C TRP A 592 10.87 -0.80 35.12
N GLY A 593 10.95 -1.73 36.06
CA GLY A 593 10.19 -2.99 36.06
C GLY A 593 10.61 -3.95 34.95
N GLY A 594 11.05 -5.15 35.34
CA GLY A 594 11.54 -6.18 34.44
C GLY A 594 13.06 -6.38 34.58
N ARG A 595 13.65 -7.15 33.66
CA ARG A 595 15.06 -7.56 33.73
C ARG A 595 15.86 -7.04 32.56
N LEU A 596 17.05 -6.50 32.84
CA LEU A 596 18.01 -6.02 31.85
C LEU A 596 19.39 -6.64 32.11
N ILE A 597 19.95 -7.31 31.10
CA ILE A 597 21.26 -7.96 31.19
C ILE A 597 22.30 -7.08 30.50
N VAL A 598 23.27 -6.57 31.27
CA VAL A 598 24.30 -5.63 30.79
C VAL A 598 25.65 -6.36 30.82
N ILE A 599 26.25 -6.64 29.66
CA ILE A 599 27.47 -7.47 29.55
C ILE A 599 28.58 -6.75 28.79
N ASN A 600 29.79 -6.67 29.38
CA ASN A 600 30.99 -6.14 28.73
C ASN A 600 30.84 -4.71 28.16
N ASN A 601 30.06 -3.85 28.80
CA ASN A 601 29.86 -2.47 28.36
C ASN A 601 30.82 -1.50 29.04
N HIS A 602 31.08 -0.37 28.38
CA HIS A 602 31.83 0.75 28.94
C HIS A 602 30.85 1.87 29.31
N LEU A 603 30.60 2.07 30.60
CA LEU A 603 29.69 3.07 31.14
C LEU A 603 30.54 4.17 31.82
N HIS A 604 30.49 5.41 31.37
CA HIS A 604 31.24 6.50 32.01
C HIS A 604 30.54 7.84 31.91
N ASP A 605 30.86 8.76 32.81
CA ASP A 605 30.38 10.15 32.80
C ASP A 605 28.85 10.28 32.87
N HIS A 606 28.25 9.56 33.82
CA HIS A 606 26.83 9.66 34.18
C HIS A 606 26.66 10.02 35.65
N LYS A 607 25.47 10.47 36.06
CA LYS A 607 25.15 10.60 37.50
C LYS A 607 24.99 9.22 38.16
N PHE A 608 24.48 8.27 37.40
CA PHE A 608 24.31 6.87 37.79
C PHE A 608 24.74 5.99 36.62
N ASP A 609 25.66 5.05 36.82
CA ASP A 609 26.01 4.11 35.76
C ASP A 609 24.82 3.17 35.46
N LEU A 610 24.26 2.60 36.53
CA LEU A 610 23.13 1.67 36.52
C LEU A 610 22.03 2.14 37.49
N ASN A 611 20.83 2.35 36.98
CA ASN A 611 19.64 2.70 37.78
C ASN A 611 18.55 1.63 37.65
N TYR A 612 17.89 1.26 38.74
CA TYR A 612 16.72 0.38 38.68
C TYR A 612 15.60 0.87 39.59
N GLU A 613 14.36 0.69 39.15
CA GLU A 613 13.19 1.04 39.96
C GLU A 613 12.06 0.02 39.78
N THR A 614 11.20 -0.05 40.79
CA THR A 614 9.95 -0.80 40.70
C THR A 614 8.93 -0.02 39.88
N PHE A 615 8.35 -0.66 38.86
CA PHE A 615 7.31 -0.05 38.03
C PHE A 615 6.16 -1.04 37.82
N ASP A 616 4.92 -0.57 38.00
CA ASP A 616 3.70 -1.39 37.85
C ASP A 616 3.74 -2.68 38.70
N GLY A 617 4.31 -2.57 39.91
CA GLY A 617 4.49 -3.70 40.84
C GLY A 617 5.59 -4.69 40.47
N ILE A 618 6.31 -4.46 39.37
CA ILE A 618 7.41 -5.31 38.91
C ILE A 618 8.73 -4.63 39.30
N PRO A 619 9.63 -5.29 40.07
CA PRO A 619 10.94 -4.73 40.37
C PRO A 619 11.81 -4.69 39.11
N GLY A 620 12.61 -3.63 38.97
CA GLY A 620 13.71 -3.60 38.02
C GLY A 620 14.89 -4.44 38.52
N ASP A 621 15.60 -5.12 37.62
CA ASP A 621 16.71 -6.01 37.98
C ASP A 621 17.77 -6.07 36.87
N PHE A 622 19.02 -6.25 37.30
CA PHE A 622 20.22 -6.42 36.47
C PHE A 622 20.84 -7.83 36.55
N GLU A 623 20.14 -8.82 37.10
CA GLU A 623 20.65 -10.18 37.28
C GLU A 623 21.20 -10.78 35.97
N GLY A 624 22.44 -11.27 36.01
CA GLY A 624 23.17 -11.80 34.85
C GLY A 624 24.11 -10.80 34.17
N SER A 625 24.13 -9.55 34.62
CA SER A 625 25.09 -8.54 34.15
C SER A 625 26.50 -8.85 34.63
N ALA A 626 27.50 -8.69 33.75
CA ALA A 626 28.90 -9.00 34.06
C ALA A 626 29.89 -8.26 33.15
N GLY A 627 31.12 -8.06 33.63
CA GLY A 627 32.23 -7.54 32.81
C GLY A 627 32.10 -6.08 32.36
N ASN A 628 31.17 -5.31 32.94
CA ASN A 628 31.01 -3.89 32.63
C ASN A 628 32.09 -3.06 33.33
N ILE A 629 32.60 -2.05 32.63
CA ILE A 629 33.55 -1.07 33.14
C ILE A 629 32.77 0.20 33.42
N CYS A 630 32.70 0.62 34.69
CA CYS A 630 32.03 1.84 35.12
C CYS A 630 33.04 2.93 35.50
N SER A 631 32.62 4.19 35.36
CA SER A 631 33.31 5.46 35.68
C SER A 631 34.57 5.38 36.59
N ASP A 632 35.64 6.08 36.15
CA ASP A 632 36.95 6.54 36.71
C ASP A 632 37.58 6.02 38.01
N SER A 633 36.84 5.28 38.83
CA SER A 633 37.35 4.54 39.97
C SER A 633 38.05 3.27 39.47
N SER A 634 39.13 2.89 40.16
CA SER A 634 40.01 1.74 39.91
C SER A 634 39.39 0.55 39.15
N PRO A 635 40.16 -0.21 38.36
CA PRO A 635 39.68 -1.37 37.57
C PRO A 635 38.86 -2.44 38.33
N ASP A 636 38.77 -2.35 39.66
CA ASP A 636 37.93 -3.16 40.55
C ASP A 636 36.54 -2.55 40.86
N TYR A 637 36.18 -1.40 40.30
CA TYR A 637 34.88 -0.75 40.56
C TYR A 637 33.75 -1.49 39.84
N ILE A 638 33.03 -2.31 40.60
CA ILE A 638 31.82 -2.97 40.13
C ILE A 638 30.73 -1.91 39.96
N CYS A 639 30.14 -1.84 38.77
CA CYS A 639 28.97 -1.04 38.47
C CYS A 639 27.86 -1.30 39.51
N SER A 640 27.69 -0.40 40.47
CA SER A 640 26.64 -0.53 41.48
C SER A 640 25.30 -0.11 40.88
N ALA A 641 24.36 -1.05 40.80
CA ALA A 641 22.97 -0.72 40.51
C ALA A 641 22.38 0.01 41.72
N LEU A 642 21.88 1.23 41.51
CA LEU A 642 21.26 2.04 42.55
C LEU A 642 19.77 2.18 42.26
N SER A 643 18.93 2.00 43.29
CA SER A 643 17.58 2.57 43.27
C SER A 643 17.70 3.99 43.77
N SER A 644 17.25 4.91 42.94
CA SER A 644 17.31 6.35 43.16
C SER A 644 15.98 6.91 43.71
N VAL A 645 14.98 6.04 43.91
CA VAL A 645 13.60 6.40 44.28
C VAL A 645 13.04 7.45 43.32
N LEU A 646 13.48 7.40 42.07
CA LEU A 646 13.02 8.31 41.04
C LEU A 646 11.64 7.87 40.56
N GLU A 647 10.81 8.83 40.19
CA GLU A 647 9.56 8.51 39.51
C GLU A 647 9.86 7.89 38.14
N PRO A 648 9.12 6.85 37.73
CA PRO A 648 9.20 6.28 36.41
C PRO A 648 9.10 7.36 35.34
N PRO A 649 9.94 7.30 34.28
CA PRO A 649 9.70 8.09 33.11
C PRO A 649 8.27 7.80 32.67
N ARG A 650 7.43 8.84 32.59
CA ARG A 650 6.05 8.65 32.11
C ARG A 650 6.13 7.91 30.77
N PRO A 651 5.27 6.90 30.51
CA PRO A 651 5.23 6.27 29.22
C PRO A 651 5.18 7.35 28.14
N ILE A 652 6.07 7.27 27.16
CA ILE A 652 6.02 8.19 26.03
C ILE A 652 4.69 7.90 25.36
N SER A 653 3.71 8.81 25.49
CA SER A 653 2.43 8.63 24.81
C SER A 653 2.71 8.51 23.32
N PRO A 654 2.15 7.51 22.63
CA PRO A 654 2.10 7.54 21.17
C PRO A 654 1.23 8.73 20.79
N THR A 655 1.84 9.89 20.62
CA THR A 655 1.15 11.09 20.13
C THR A 655 0.75 10.79 18.70
N HIS A 656 -0.56 10.72 18.47
CA HIS A 656 -1.22 10.41 17.19
C HIS A 656 -0.88 11.37 16.07
#